data_AF-A0A834LLX6-F1
#
_entry.id   AF-A0A834LLX6-F1
#
_cell.length_a   1.000
_cell.length_b   1.000
_cell.length_c   1.000
_cell.angle_alpha   90.00
_cell.angle_beta   90.00
_cell.angle_gamma   90.00
#
_symmetry.space_group_name_H-M   'P 1'
#
loop_
_entity.id
_entity.type
_entity.pdbx_description
1 polymer ?
#
loop_
_entity_poly.entity_id
_entity_poly.type
_entity_poly.pdbx_seq_one_letter_code
_entity_poly.pdbx_strand_id
1 'polypeptide(L)'
;MGGKKKKKVRWIKHYNSAQKILLVGEGDFSFSACLARAFGSGRNMVATCLHSKRLLAEKHWSSKEHLEELESLGCLVLHKVNVHKMSFHHKLKPMEFDVVVFNFPHAGHVSGYTEKNEELIELHKDLLRGFFKSARGMLVEEGGEVHVTHRDDYPYNKWELEALGAESELLKAKYWSSEANVDNLERLGCLVLHEVDVKEMRNHPILKQMKFDVVVYNFPHAGHFHGYTETDEELIQMHKELLRAFFLNARGMLNQGGEVHVSHREDYPYSTWGLGNLAANEVTRKKMLIHRLVPLKLLNPRWSAENQDSSLRLRLRPRPVFPANAALCLTALSIFLNLCRSYQLMERMFRIYIYEEGEPPLFHTGPCKDIYSIEGIFINLMETNARFRTRDPDRAHVYYLPFSLVMILDTPFDPINGSTVNAVAQGPRATWNVHQLYFTSIRVLCNANTLEHFNPKKDASFPEINLKIGEIEGLTGGLPASNLTVLAFFAGSAHGKIRPAFLKHWMEKDEDIRIYKNLREGISYPDMMKKSRYCICPSGWEVTSPRIVEAINAECVPVLISQNYVLPFSDVLNWNLFSVQVSVGEIPNLKKILVGIPEDQYPRLQEGVRQDDTRQGGASIKSGFRISKKKRDDKLGRIEAGLARARALIRDAVINQNRSSPLDGDSDYIPQGDIYLNAHAFRRSYQLMERMFRIYIYEEGEPPLFHTGPSKDIYSMEGIFINLIETNTRFRTRDPDRAHVYYLPFSVVMILETLLDPVTRSKSVLKWVIRSYIRLISTKYPYWNKSLGADHFMLSCHDWGPRATRYVPQLYTTSIRVLCNANTSERFNPKKDASLPEINLKTGKIEGLTGGLPISNRTVLAFFAGGAHGNIRLALLKHWMEKDEDVRVYKNLPEGISYPDMMKKSKYCICPSGWEVASPRIVEAIYAECVPVLISQNYVLPFSDVLNWDSFSVQVSVSEIPNLKKILVGIPEYQYLRLQEGVRQVQRHFLVNDPPKRFDVFHMIIHSIWLRRLNVAVYV
;
A
#
# COMPACT_ATOMS: atom_id res chain seq x y z
N MET A 1 8.36 -56.05 -32.09
CA MET A 1 7.15 -55.37 -31.56
C MET A 1 7.54 -54.00 -31.02
N GLY A 2 7.22 -52.93 -31.75
CA GLY A 2 7.53 -51.56 -31.34
C GLY A 2 6.58 -51.09 -30.24
N GLY A 3 7.11 -50.81 -29.05
CA GLY A 3 6.35 -50.26 -27.94
C GLY A 3 5.80 -48.87 -28.27
N LYS A 4 4.47 -48.72 -28.29
CA LYS A 4 3.80 -47.42 -28.39
C LYS A 4 4.19 -46.58 -27.17
N LYS A 5 4.99 -45.52 -27.38
CA LYS A 5 5.20 -44.45 -26.39
C LYS A 5 3.83 -43.91 -25.95
N LYS A 6 3.50 -43.97 -24.66
CA LYS A 6 2.30 -43.32 -24.10
C LYS A 6 2.34 -41.83 -24.45
N LYS A 7 1.32 -41.32 -25.16
CA LYS A 7 1.19 -39.88 -25.47
C LYS A 7 1.07 -39.11 -24.15
N LYS A 8 1.92 -38.10 -23.97
CA LYS A 8 1.95 -37.24 -22.77
C LYS A 8 0.70 -36.35 -22.76
N VAL A 9 -0.09 -36.40 -21.68
CA VAL A 9 -1.27 -35.54 -21.47
C VAL A 9 -0.81 -34.09 -21.28
N ARG A 10 -1.40 -33.16 -22.04
CA ARG A 10 -1.10 -31.71 -21.95
C ARG A 10 -2.20 -31.01 -21.15
N TRP A 11 -1.81 -30.12 -20.25
CA TRP A 11 -2.70 -29.41 -19.34
C TRP A 11 -2.68 -27.90 -19.60
N ILE A 12 -3.85 -27.27 -19.54
CA ILE A 12 -4.05 -25.82 -19.56
C ILE A 12 -5.12 -25.45 -18.53
N LYS A 13 -4.67 -24.85 -17.43
CA LYS A 13 -5.52 -24.52 -16.28
C LYS A 13 -6.35 -25.74 -15.84
N HIS A 14 -7.67 -25.70 -16.07
CA HIS A 14 -8.65 -26.72 -15.70
C HIS A 14 -8.85 -27.80 -16.79
N TYR A 15 -8.30 -27.59 -17.98
CA TYR A 15 -8.52 -28.47 -19.13
C TYR A 15 -7.27 -29.30 -19.43
N ASN A 16 -7.45 -30.53 -19.90
CA ASN A 16 -6.36 -31.35 -20.40
C ASN A 16 -6.73 -32.12 -21.67
N SER A 17 -5.72 -32.51 -22.43
CA SER A 17 -5.89 -33.12 -23.75
C SER A 17 -6.58 -34.49 -23.74
N ALA A 18 -6.75 -35.13 -22.57
CA ALA A 18 -7.45 -36.41 -22.44
C ALA A 18 -8.95 -36.25 -22.18
N GLN A 19 -9.39 -35.09 -21.67
CA GLN A 19 -10.81 -34.80 -21.45
C GLN A 19 -11.57 -34.66 -22.77
N LYS A 20 -12.82 -35.13 -22.75
CA LYS A 20 -13.83 -34.91 -23.77
C LYS A 20 -14.60 -33.64 -23.46
N ILE A 21 -14.37 -32.59 -24.25
CA ILE A 21 -14.82 -31.22 -23.95
C ILE A 21 -15.86 -30.77 -24.98
N LEU A 22 -17.03 -30.31 -24.51
CA LEU A 22 -18.04 -29.66 -25.33
C LEU A 22 -17.96 -28.14 -25.15
N LEU A 23 -17.73 -27.39 -26.22
CA LEU A 23 -17.72 -25.93 -26.23
C LEU A 23 -19.01 -25.42 -26.86
N VAL A 24 -19.74 -24.60 -26.11
CA VAL A 24 -21.11 -24.20 -26.42
C VAL A 24 -21.19 -22.71 -26.68
N GLY A 25 -21.91 -22.34 -27.75
CA GLY A 25 -22.17 -20.94 -28.06
C GLY A 25 -20.95 -20.17 -28.58
N GLU A 26 -20.02 -20.85 -29.26
CA GLU A 26 -18.82 -20.22 -29.82
C GLU A 26 -19.22 -19.12 -30.82
N GLY A 27 -18.69 -17.91 -30.59
CA GLY A 27 -18.89 -16.75 -31.47
C GLY A 27 -18.05 -16.86 -32.73
N ASP A 28 -16.73 -16.72 -32.61
CA ASP A 28 -15.78 -16.83 -33.73
C ASP A 28 -14.84 -18.05 -33.62
N PHE A 29 -15.11 -18.96 -32.68
CA PHE A 29 -14.35 -20.21 -32.44
C PHE A 29 -12.89 -20.01 -31.99
N SER A 30 -12.46 -18.79 -31.67
CA SER A 30 -11.08 -18.49 -31.27
C SER A 30 -10.64 -19.22 -30.00
N PHE A 31 -11.52 -19.34 -29.00
CA PHE A 31 -11.24 -20.06 -27.75
C PHE A 31 -11.03 -21.56 -28.01
N SER A 32 -11.95 -22.19 -28.74
CA SER A 32 -11.82 -23.59 -29.15
C SER A 32 -10.54 -23.85 -29.94
N ALA A 33 -10.21 -23.01 -30.93
CA ALA A 33 -9.02 -23.16 -31.75
C ALA A 33 -7.74 -23.05 -30.91
N CYS A 34 -7.68 -22.08 -30.00
CA CYS A 34 -6.56 -21.92 -29.08
C CYS A 34 -6.37 -23.15 -28.17
N LEU A 35 -7.46 -23.69 -27.62
CA LEU A 35 -7.42 -24.86 -26.75
C LEU A 35 -6.96 -26.11 -27.52
N ALA A 36 -7.50 -26.35 -28.72
CA ALA A 36 -7.11 -27.46 -29.59
C ALA A 36 -5.63 -27.35 -30.00
N ARG A 37 -5.16 -26.15 -30.37
CA ARG A 37 -3.76 -25.88 -30.76
C ARG A 37 -2.80 -26.23 -29.64
N ALA A 38 -3.15 -25.84 -28.42
CA ALA A 38 -2.27 -26.05 -27.30
C ALA A 38 -2.23 -27.51 -26.83
N PHE A 39 -3.35 -28.23 -26.94
CA PHE A 39 -3.37 -29.70 -26.85
C PHE A 39 -2.67 -30.39 -28.02
N GLY A 40 -2.48 -29.69 -29.14
CA GLY A 40 -1.94 -30.23 -30.38
C GLY A 40 -2.90 -31.20 -31.07
N SER A 41 -4.18 -31.22 -30.66
CA SER A 41 -5.25 -32.00 -31.26
C SER A 41 -6.61 -31.53 -30.72
N GLY A 42 -7.63 -31.52 -31.57
CA GLY A 42 -9.02 -31.25 -31.22
C GLY A 42 -9.92 -32.50 -31.17
N ARG A 43 -9.37 -33.72 -31.30
CA ARG A 43 -10.18 -34.96 -31.48
C ARG A 43 -11.12 -35.28 -30.31
N ASN A 44 -10.78 -34.82 -29.11
CA ASN A 44 -11.63 -34.98 -27.92
C ASN A 44 -12.51 -33.75 -27.68
N MET A 45 -12.57 -32.80 -28.63
CA MET A 45 -13.34 -31.57 -28.50
C MET A 45 -14.51 -31.56 -29.49
N VAL A 46 -15.62 -31.01 -29.04
CA VAL A 46 -16.78 -30.70 -29.89
C VAL A 46 -17.09 -29.23 -29.70
N ALA A 47 -16.99 -28.42 -30.76
CA ALA A 47 -17.26 -26.98 -30.70
C ALA A 47 -18.58 -26.66 -31.40
N THR A 48 -19.44 -25.86 -30.77
CA THR A 48 -20.80 -25.63 -31.25
C THR A 48 -21.20 -24.16 -31.25
N CYS A 49 -22.02 -23.75 -32.23
CA CYS A 49 -22.61 -22.41 -32.27
C CYS A 49 -24.09 -22.45 -32.66
N LEU A 50 -24.82 -21.38 -32.31
CA LEU A 50 -26.24 -21.22 -32.68
C LEU A 50 -26.42 -20.83 -34.16
N HIS A 51 -25.48 -20.07 -34.73
CA HIS A 51 -25.58 -19.60 -36.12
C HIS A 51 -25.30 -20.72 -37.14
N SER A 52 -25.82 -20.55 -38.37
CA SER A 52 -25.45 -21.40 -39.52
C SER A 52 -24.06 -21.03 -40.03
N LYS A 53 -23.38 -21.94 -40.74
CA LYS A 53 -22.05 -21.68 -41.35
C LYS A 53 -22.04 -20.41 -42.22
N ARG A 54 -23.14 -20.14 -42.93
CA ARG A 54 -23.31 -18.92 -43.75
C ARG A 54 -23.42 -17.64 -42.91
N LEU A 55 -24.32 -17.62 -41.91
CA LEU A 55 -24.52 -16.46 -41.03
C LEU A 55 -23.29 -16.16 -40.17
N LEU A 56 -22.52 -17.20 -39.83
CA LEU A 56 -21.27 -17.07 -39.08
C LEU A 56 -20.19 -16.35 -39.89
N ALA A 57 -20.03 -16.70 -41.18
CA ALA A 57 -19.10 -16.03 -42.09
C ALA A 57 -19.47 -14.56 -42.34
N GLU A 58 -20.77 -14.23 -42.32
CA GLU A 58 -21.27 -12.85 -42.47
C GLU A 58 -21.08 -12.01 -41.19
N LYS A 59 -21.26 -12.59 -39.99
CA LYS A 59 -21.18 -11.87 -38.70
C LYS A 59 -19.79 -11.84 -38.05
N HIS A 60 -18.98 -12.88 -38.28
CA HIS A 60 -17.68 -13.08 -37.62
C HIS A 60 -16.63 -13.44 -38.66
N TRP A 61 -16.03 -12.43 -39.30
CA TRP A 61 -15.09 -12.63 -40.40
C TRP A 61 -13.84 -13.45 -40.01
N SER A 62 -13.39 -13.38 -38.75
CA SER A 62 -12.27 -14.17 -38.20
C SER A 62 -12.59 -15.66 -38.03
N SER A 63 -13.86 -16.05 -38.04
CA SER A 63 -14.26 -17.44 -37.76
C SER A 63 -13.75 -18.45 -38.78
N LYS A 64 -13.51 -18.03 -40.02
CA LYS A 64 -13.09 -18.92 -41.10
C LYS A 64 -11.77 -19.63 -40.79
N GLU A 65 -10.75 -18.87 -40.38
CA GLU A 65 -9.42 -19.41 -40.08
C GLU A 65 -9.46 -20.36 -38.86
N HIS A 66 -10.20 -20.00 -37.82
CA HIS A 66 -10.35 -20.84 -36.62
C HIS A 66 -11.10 -22.15 -36.91
N LEU A 67 -12.11 -22.11 -37.78
CA LEU A 67 -12.84 -23.31 -38.20
C LEU A 67 -11.94 -24.26 -39.01
N GLU A 68 -11.19 -23.73 -39.97
CA GLU A 68 -10.22 -24.51 -40.77
C GLU A 68 -9.17 -25.15 -39.86
N GLU A 69 -8.68 -24.41 -38.86
CA GLU A 69 -7.73 -24.96 -37.88
C GLU A 69 -8.35 -26.06 -37.02
N LEU A 70 -9.55 -25.84 -36.47
CA LEU A 70 -10.25 -26.84 -35.67
C LEU A 70 -10.52 -28.13 -36.45
N GLU A 71 -10.99 -28.01 -37.68
CA GLU A 71 -11.21 -29.14 -38.60
C GLU A 71 -9.87 -29.87 -38.86
N SER A 72 -8.78 -29.13 -39.12
CA SER A 72 -7.45 -29.71 -39.36
C SER A 72 -6.89 -30.47 -38.14
N LEU A 73 -7.21 -30.03 -36.92
CA LEU A 73 -6.83 -30.66 -35.67
C LEU A 73 -7.76 -31.81 -35.26
N GLY A 74 -8.82 -32.05 -36.04
CA GLY A 74 -9.77 -33.14 -35.89
C GLY A 74 -10.90 -32.86 -34.89
N CYS A 75 -11.20 -31.60 -34.59
CA CYS A 75 -12.34 -31.20 -33.76
C CYS A 75 -13.66 -31.38 -34.53
N LEU A 76 -14.69 -31.90 -33.86
CA LEU A 76 -16.03 -31.94 -34.43
C LEU A 76 -16.71 -30.58 -34.24
N VAL A 77 -17.03 -29.88 -35.33
CA VAL A 77 -17.74 -28.59 -35.27
C VAL A 77 -19.20 -28.77 -35.67
N LEU A 78 -20.12 -28.26 -34.85
CA LEU A 78 -21.57 -28.33 -35.09
C LEU A 78 -22.21 -26.94 -35.09
N HIS A 79 -23.06 -26.69 -36.08
CA HIS A 79 -23.81 -25.44 -36.22
C HIS A 79 -25.28 -25.62 -35.87
N LYS A 80 -25.99 -24.52 -35.60
CA LYS A 80 -27.42 -24.52 -35.23
C LYS A 80 -27.74 -25.34 -33.98
N VAL A 81 -26.82 -25.36 -33.02
CA VAL A 81 -27.03 -26.04 -31.74
C VAL A 81 -27.68 -25.06 -30.76
N ASN A 82 -28.90 -25.37 -30.32
CA ASN A 82 -29.63 -24.58 -29.33
C ASN A 82 -29.38 -25.17 -27.93
N VAL A 83 -28.92 -24.33 -27.01
CA VAL A 83 -28.53 -24.74 -25.65
C VAL A 83 -29.68 -25.31 -24.83
N HIS A 84 -30.94 -24.96 -25.12
CA HIS A 84 -32.12 -25.53 -24.45
C HIS A 84 -32.42 -26.98 -24.88
N LYS A 85 -31.83 -27.43 -26.00
CA LYS A 85 -32.15 -28.72 -26.63
C LYS A 85 -30.92 -29.51 -27.04
N MET A 86 -29.72 -29.09 -26.62
CA MET A 86 -28.47 -29.69 -27.10
C MET A 86 -28.32 -31.16 -26.69
N SER A 87 -28.89 -31.58 -25.55
CA SER A 87 -28.97 -32.98 -25.12
C SER A 87 -29.82 -33.87 -26.03
N PHE A 88 -30.71 -33.28 -26.82
CA PHE A 88 -31.54 -33.99 -27.81
C PHE A 88 -30.95 -33.95 -29.22
N HIS A 89 -29.87 -33.21 -29.45
CA HIS A 89 -29.27 -33.09 -30.77
C HIS A 89 -28.72 -34.44 -31.22
N HIS A 90 -29.14 -34.94 -32.39
CA HIS A 90 -28.85 -36.30 -32.86
C HIS A 90 -27.36 -36.72 -32.82
N LYS A 91 -26.42 -35.79 -33.00
CA LYS A 91 -24.97 -36.06 -32.86
C LYS A 91 -24.42 -35.94 -31.44
N LEU A 92 -25.05 -35.15 -30.58
CA LEU A 92 -24.58 -34.90 -29.20
C LEU A 92 -25.24 -35.85 -28.20
N LYS A 93 -26.51 -36.23 -28.43
CA LYS A 93 -27.28 -37.16 -27.60
C LYS A 93 -26.55 -38.46 -27.23
N PRO A 94 -25.78 -39.12 -28.12
CA PRO A 94 -25.05 -40.34 -27.76
C PRO A 94 -23.68 -40.06 -27.10
N MET A 95 -23.34 -38.80 -26.82
CA MET A 95 -22.04 -38.39 -26.29
C MET A 95 -22.15 -37.92 -24.86
N GLU A 96 -21.29 -38.46 -24.00
CA GLU A 96 -20.99 -37.91 -22.68
C GLU A 96 -19.71 -37.07 -22.73
N PHE A 97 -19.61 -36.08 -21.85
CA PHE A 97 -18.50 -35.12 -21.80
C PHE A 97 -17.96 -34.99 -20.36
N ASP A 98 -16.63 -34.89 -20.25
CA ASP A 98 -15.96 -34.59 -18.98
C ASP A 98 -16.17 -33.11 -18.61
N VAL A 99 -16.20 -32.21 -19.61
CA VAL A 99 -16.40 -30.78 -19.37
C VAL A 99 -17.29 -30.15 -20.43
N VAL A 100 -18.31 -29.40 -20.01
CA VAL A 100 -19.16 -28.57 -20.90
C VAL A 100 -18.93 -27.10 -20.60
N VAL A 101 -18.48 -26.33 -21.59
CA VAL A 101 -18.04 -24.94 -21.46
C VAL A 101 -19.01 -23.99 -22.17
N PHE A 102 -19.44 -22.92 -21.50
CA PHE A 102 -20.19 -21.82 -22.12
C PHE A 102 -19.63 -20.47 -21.68
N ASN A 103 -18.95 -19.77 -22.60
CA ASN A 103 -18.30 -18.50 -22.31
C ASN A 103 -19.20 -17.32 -22.66
N PHE A 104 -19.43 -16.43 -21.69
CA PHE A 104 -20.23 -15.20 -21.83
C PHE A 104 -21.62 -15.43 -22.46
N PRO A 105 -22.46 -16.29 -21.85
CA PRO A 105 -23.79 -16.58 -22.35
C PRO A 105 -24.61 -15.29 -22.48
N HIS A 106 -25.25 -15.07 -23.62
CA HIS A 106 -26.03 -13.87 -23.89
C HIS A 106 -27.25 -14.21 -24.77
N ALA A 107 -28.43 -13.71 -24.40
CA ALA A 107 -29.70 -14.04 -25.07
C ALA A 107 -29.89 -13.27 -26.40
N GLY A 108 -29.01 -12.31 -26.68
CA GLY A 108 -29.07 -11.43 -27.84
C GLY A 108 -29.49 -10.01 -27.44
N HIS A 109 -29.33 -9.06 -28.35
CA HIS A 109 -29.71 -7.67 -28.10
C HIS A 109 -31.17 -7.47 -28.51
N VAL A 110 -31.97 -6.86 -27.64
CA VAL A 110 -33.36 -6.47 -27.93
C VAL A 110 -33.41 -4.95 -28.11
N SER A 111 -33.96 -4.48 -29.23
CA SER A 111 -34.04 -3.04 -29.52
C SER A 111 -34.84 -2.32 -28.44
N GLY A 112 -34.25 -1.29 -27.83
CA GLY A 112 -34.84 -0.51 -26.74
C GLY A 112 -34.54 -1.02 -25.34
N TYR A 113 -33.87 -2.17 -25.20
CA TYR A 113 -33.45 -2.74 -23.91
C TYR A 113 -31.94 -2.62 -23.73
N THR A 114 -31.52 -2.47 -22.48
CA THR A 114 -30.12 -2.46 -22.05
C THR A 114 -29.91 -3.57 -21.03
N GLU A 115 -28.65 -3.93 -20.75
CA GLU A 115 -28.26 -4.94 -19.74
C GLU A 115 -28.84 -4.70 -18.32
N LYS A 116 -29.40 -3.51 -18.07
CA LYS A 116 -30.00 -3.13 -16.78
C LYS A 116 -31.50 -3.42 -16.70
N ASN A 117 -32.16 -3.67 -17.82
CA ASN A 117 -33.59 -3.94 -17.89
C ASN A 117 -33.89 -5.34 -17.34
N GLU A 118 -34.88 -5.44 -16.45
CA GLU A 118 -35.21 -6.70 -15.77
C GLU A 118 -35.70 -7.77 -16.75
N GLU A 119 -36.42 -7.37 -17.81
CA GLU A 119 -36.90 -8.30 -18.84
C GLU A 119 -35.75 -8.93 -19.62
N LEU A 120 -34.70 -8.15 -19.94
CA LEU A 120 -33.52 -8.68 -20.62
C LEU A 120 -32.69 -9.57 -19.69
N ILE A 121 -32.59 -9.20 -18.41
CA ILE A 121 -31.96 -10.02 -17.37
C ILE A 121 -32.64 -11.39 -17.26
N GLU A 122 -33.98 -11.45 -17.22
CA GLU A 122 -34.69 -12.75 -17.18
C GLU A 122 -34.46 -13.58 -18.45
N LEU A 123 -34.37 -12.96 -19.63
CA LEU A 123 -33.99 -13.70 -20.86
C LEU A 123 -32.58 -14.33 -20.75
N HIS A 124 -31.64 -13.65 -20.11
CA HIS A 124 -30.31 -14.21 -19.84
C HIS A 124 -30.38 -15.37 -18.85
N LYS A 125 -31.16 -15.24 -17.79
CA LYS A 125 -31.37 -16.30 -16.79
C LYS A 125 -32.02 -17.52 -17.43
N ASP A 126 -33.01 -17.34 -18.30
CA ASP A 126 -33.67 -18.43 -19.03
C ASP A 126 -32.73 -19.18 -19.98
N LEU A 127 -31.86 -18.45 -20.69
CA LEU A 127 -30.83 -19.07 -21.53
C LEU A 127 -29.92 -19.99 -20.69
N LEU A 128 -29.50 -19.52 -19.53
CA LEU A 128 -28.65 -20.25 -18.59
C LEU A 128 -29.35 -21.45 -17.96
N ARG A 129 -30.62 -21.31 -17.54
CA ARG A 129 -31.46 -22.44 -17.08
C ARG A 129 -31.55 -23.54 -18.14
N GLY A 130 -31.81 -23.14 -19.39
CA GLY A 130 -31.88 -24.05 -20.53
C GLY A 130 -30.56 -24.78 -20.79
N PHE A 131 -29.45 -24.04 -20.74
CA PHE A 131 -28.10 -24.59 -20.87
C PHE A 131 -27.79 -25.58 -19.76
N PHE A 132 -27.96 -25.20 -18.49
CA PHE A 132 -27.64 -26.04 -17.34
C PHE A 132 -28.43 -27.35 -17.34
N LYS A 133 -29.74 -27.27 -17.60
CA LYS A 133 -30.60 -28.46 -17.72
C LYS A 133 -30.14 -29.40 -18.84
N SER A 134 -29.73 -28.86 -19.98
CA SER A 134 -29.26 -29.68 -21.10
C SER A 134 -27.85 -30.23 -20.86
N ALA A 135 -26.96 -29.44 -20.27
CA ALA A 135 -25.58 -29.83 -19.98
C ALA A 135 -25.53 -30.97 -18.97
N ARG A 136 -26.36 -30.92 -17.91
CA ARG A 136 -26.46 -31.98 -16.90
C ARG A 136 -26.66 -33.36 -17.51
N GLY A 137 -27.57 -33.48 -18.47
CA GLY A 137 -27.85 -34.77 -19.13
C GLY A 137 -26.79 -35.23 -20.14
N MET A 138 -25.68 -34.51 -20.25
CA MET A 138 -24.58 -34.78 -21.20
C MET A 138 -23.22 -34.94 -20.51
N LEU A 139 -23.16 -34.79 -19.19
CA LEU A 139 -21.95 -35.02 -18.42
C LEU A 139 -21.75 -36.51 -18.17
N VAL A 140 -20.49 -36.92 -18.03
CA VAL A 140 -20.16 -38.22 -17.45
C VAL A 140 -20.69 -38.31 -16.01
N GLU A 141 -21.08 -39.51 -15.60
CA GLU A 141 -21.78 -39.76 -14.32
C GLU A 141 -20.95 -39.34 -13.08
N GLU A 142 -19.63 -39.54 -13.13
CA GLU A 142 -18.71 -39.12 -12.06
C GLU A 142 -17.69 -38.10 -12.58
N GLY A 143 -17.57 -36.96 -11.87
CA GLY A 143 -16.54 -35.96 -12.13
C GLY A 143 -16.76 -35.06 -13.35
N GLY A 144 -17.94 -35.10 -13.97
CA GLY A 144 -18.29 -34.19 -15.07
C GLY A 144 -18.51 -32.75 -14.59
N GLU A 145 -17.95 -31.78 -15.31
CA GLU A 145 -17.94 -30.36 -14.92
C GLU A 145 -18.66 -29.46 -15.93
N VAL A 146 -19.33 -28.41 -15.43
CA VAL A 146 -19.87 -27.33 -16.26
C VAL A 146 -19.13 -26.04 -15.96
N HIS A 147 -18.49 -25.46 -16.97
CA HIS A 147 -17.73 -24.21 -16.84
C HIS A 147 -18.47 -23.07 -17.52
N VAL A 148 -18.84 -22.05 -16.75
CA VAL A 148 -19.45 -20.82 -17.29
C VAL A 148 -18.57 -19.63 -16.97
N THR A 149 -18.21 -18.86 -18.00
CA THR A 149 -17.49 -17.60 -17.83
C THR A 149 -18.49 -16.45 -17.84
N HIS A 150 -18.53 -15.65 -16.77
CA HIS A 150 -19.52 -14.60 -16.56
C HIS A 150 -18.95 -13.45 -15.70
N ARG A 151 -19.53 -12.24 -15.78
CA ARG A 151 -19.13 -11.05 -15.01
C ARG A 151 -19.83 -11.00 -13.64
N ASP A 152 -19.14 -10.62 -12.57
CA ASP A 152 -19.69 -10.59 -11.21
C ASP A 152 -20.09 -9.18 -10.72
N ASP A 153 -20.06 -8.18 -11.61
CA ASP A 153 -20.46 -6.81 -11.32
C ASP A 153 -21.88 -6.48 -11.81
N TYR A 154 -22.48 -5.42 -11.27
CA TYR A 154 -23.82 -4.98 -11.67
C TYR A 154 -23.83 -4.48 -13.13
N PRO A 155 -24.82 -4.86 -13.97
CA PRO A 155 -26.05 -5.60 -13.65
C PRO A 155 -25.94 -7.14 -13.78
N TYR A 156 -24.82 -7.66 -14.26
CA TYR A 156 -24.61 -9.10 -14.50
C TYR A 156 -24.75 -9.94 -13.23
N ASN A 157 -24.33 -9.42 -12.08
CA ASN A 157 -24.52 -10.11 -10.80
C ASN A 157 -26.00 -10.42 -10.46
N LYS A 158 -26.98 -9.73 -11.07
CA LYS A 158 -28.42 -10.03 -10.94
C LYS A 158 -28.86 -11.29 -11.69
N TRP A 159 -28.00 -11.88 -12.51
CA TRP A 159 -28.32 -13.11 -13.23
C TRP A 159 -28.24 -14.34 -12.32
N GLU A 160 -27.61 -14.20 -11.14
CA GLU A 160 -27.64 -15.21 -10.06
C GLU A 160 -27.20 -16.61 -10.52
N LEU A 161 -26.09 -16.67 -11.27
CA LEU A 161 -25.57 -17.89 -11.90
C LEU A 161 -25.52 -19.12 -10.98
N GLU A 162 -25.11 -18.91 -9.73
CA GLU A 162 -25.05 -19.98 -8.71
C GLU A 162 -26.43 -20.51 -8.34
N ALA A 163 -27.44 -19.64 -8.24
CA ALA A 163 -28.82 -20.06 -7.99
C ALA A 163 -29.35 -20.88 -9.16
N LEU A 164 -29.11 -20.44 -10.40
CA LEU A 164 -29.54 -21.16 -11.61
C LEU A 164 -28.86 -22.53 -11.77
N GLY A 165 -27.59 -22.63 -11.38
CA GLY A 165 -26.85 -23.89 -11.35
C GLY A 165 -27.36 -24.86 -10.28
N ALA A 166 -27.76 -24.33 -9.11
CA ALA A 166 -28.39 -25.10 -8.04
C ALA A 166 -29.80 -25.58 -8.42
N GLU A 167 -30.63 -24.72 -9.02
CA GLU A 167 -31.95 -25.05 -9.57
C GLU A 167 -31.89 -26.21 -10.57
N SER A 168 -30.78 -26.32 -11.30
CA SER A 168 -30.57 -27.37 -12.31
C SER A 168 -29.87 -28.61 -11.77
N GLU A 169 -29.64 -28.71 -10.46
CA GLU A 169 -28.96 -29.82 -9.77
C GLU A 169 -27.53 -30.10 -10.28
N LEU A 170 -26.88 -29.12 -10.92
CA LEU A 170 -25.48 -29.20 -11.34
C LEU A 170 -24.51 -28.90 -10.20
N LEU A 171 -24.99 -28.20 -9.18
CA LEU A 171 -24.23 -27.96 -7.97
C LEU A 171 -24.57 -29.07 -6.96
N LYS A 172 -23.68 -30.08 -6.86
CA LYS A 172 -23.59 -30.89 -5.64
C LYS A 172 -23.26 -29.93 -4.49
N ALA A 173 -24.31 -29.60 -3.73
CA ALA A 173 -24.35 -28.85 -2.48
C ALA A 173 -23.22 -27.83 -2.27
N LYS A 174 -23.33 -26.62 -2.86
CA LYS A 174 -22.77 -25.29 -2.44
C LYS A 174 -21.28 -25.20 -2.00
N TYR A 175 -20.54 -26.29 -2.02
CA TYR A 175 -19.28 -26.51 -1.32
C TYR A 175 -18.48 -27.58 -2.07
N TRP A 176 -18.13 -27.37 -3.34
CA TRP A 176 -17.39 -28.38 -4.14
C TRP A 176 -16.08 -28.88 -3.50
N SER A 177 -15.49 -28.13 -2.56
CA SER A 177 -14.36 -28.56 -1.74
C SER A 177 -14.73 -29.57 -0.63
N SER A 178 -16.01 -29.82 -0.39
CA SER A 178 -16.50 -30.67 0.70
C SER A 178 -16.25 -32.14 0.39
N GLU A 179 -16.41 -32.59 -0.86
CA GLU A 179 -16.20 -33.99 -1.27
C GLU A 179 -14.73 -34.39 -1.05
N ALA A 180 -13.78 -33.57 -1.51
CA ALA A 180 -12.35 -33.78 -1.24
C ALA A 180 -11.97 -33.70 0.26
N ASN A 181 -12.70 -32.90 1.05
CA ASN A 181 -12.50 -32.83 2.50
C ASN A 181 -13.11 -34.04 3.23
N VAL A 182 -14.26 -34.53 2.77
CA VAL A 182 -14.94 -35.73 3.29
C VAL A 182 -14.07 -36.96 3.00
N ASP A 183 -13.60 -37.12 1.76
CA ASP A 183 -12.69 -38.19 1.37
C ASP A 183 -11.40 -38.17 2.22
N ASN A 184 -10.88 -36.97 2.48
CA ASN A 184 -9.69 -36.80 3.32
C ASN A 184 -9.98 -37.14 4.79
N LEU A 185 -11.15 -36.77 5.33
CA LEU A 185 -11.55 -37.11 6.70
C LEU A 185 -11.77 -38.63 6.85
N GLU A 186 -12.43 -39.27 5.90
CA GLU A 186 -12.62 -40.73 5.89
C GLU A 186 -11.28 -41.47 5.77
N ARG A 187 -10.36 -41.01 4.92
CA ARG A 187 -8.98 -41.55 4.85
C ARG A 187 -8.19 -41.38 6.15
N LEU A 188 -8.48 -40.33 6.92
CA LEU A 188 -7.87 -40.09 8.22
C LEU A 188 -8.59 -40.85 9.35
N GLY A 189 -9.57 -41.69 9.02
CA GLY A 189 -10.29 -42.55 9.96
C GLY A 189 -11.47 -41.88 10.65
N CYS A 190 -11.93 -40.72 10.18
CA CYS A 190 -13.15 -40.09 10.70
C CYS A 190 -14.40 -40.80 10.16
N LEU A 191 -15.36 -41.08 11.05
CA LEU A 191 -16.69 -41.53 10.65
C LEU A 191 -17.52 -40.32 10.19
N VAL A 192 -17.78 -40.23 8.89
CA VAL A 192 -18.60 -39.18 8.30
C VAL A 192 -20.03 -39.69 8.14
N LEU A 193 -21.00 -38.94 8.66
CA LEU A 193 -22.42 -39.28 8.56
C LEU A 193 -23.15 -38.12 7.86
N HIS A 194 -23.90 -38.46 6.80
CA HIS A 194 -24.71 -37.50 6.05
C HIS A 194 -26.14 -37.51 6.58
N GLU A 195 -26.88 -36.43 6.28
CA GLU A 195 -28.32 -36.30 6.58
C GLU A 195 -28.68 -36.46 8.08
N VAL A 196 -27.76 -36.10 8.98
CA VAL A 196 -28.01 -36.11 10.41
C VAL A 196 -28.83 -34.88 10.79
N ASP A 197 -30.12 -35.06 11.06
CA ASP A 197 -30.97 -33.99 11.60
C ASP A 197 -30.55 -33.68 13.05
N VAL A 198 -30.12 -32.45 13.28
CA VAL A 198 -29.69 -31.95 14.59
C VAL A 198 -30.80 -32.02 15.65
N LYS A 199 -32.08 -32.00 15.23
CA LYS A 199 -33.24 -32.15 16.11
C LYS A 199 -33.43 -33.58 16.59
N GLU A 200 -32.88 -34.57 15.87
CA GLU A 200 -33.05 -35.99 16.15
C GLU A 200 -31.73 -36.76 16.31
N MET A 201 -30.58 -36.09 16.24
CA MET A 201 -29.26 -36.73 16.17
C MET A 201 -28.94 -37.66 17.34
N ARG A 202 -29.57 -37.46 18.51
CA ARG A 202 -29.45 -38.38 19.65
C ARG A 202 -30.07 -39.75 19.38
N ASN A 203 -31.09 -39.82 18.54
CA ASN A 203 -31.80 -41.05 18.19
C ASN A 203 -31.26 -41.69 16.91
N HIS A 204 -30.32 -41.03 16.23
CA HIS A 204 -29.71 -41.55 15.01
C HIS A 204 -29.14 -42.97 15.25
N PRO A 205 -29.39 -43.95 14.36
CA PRO A 205 -29.08 -45.37 14.60
C PRO A 205 -27.64 -45.64 15.06
N ILE A 206 -26.70 -44.85 14.54
CA ILE A 206 -25.27 -44.93 14.84
C ILE A 206 -24.90 -44.11 16.08
N LEU A 207 -25.42 -42.87 16.20
CA LEU A 207 -24.98 -41.95 17.26
C LEU A 207 -25.63 -42.24 18.61
N LYS A 208 -26.80 -42.89 18.65
CA LYS A 208 -27.57 -43.16 19.87
C LYS A 208 -26.83 -44.01 20.91
N GLN A 209 -25.86 -44.81 20.47
CA GLN A 209 -25.04 -45.66 21.33
C GLN A 209 -23.68 -45.01 21.68
N MET A 210 -23.36 -43.86 21.09
CA MET A 210 -22.08 -43.19 21.26
C MET A 210 -22.17 -42.08 22.32
N LYS A 211 -21.05 -41.88 23.02
CA LYS A 211 -20.88 -40.75 23.92
C LYS A 211 -19.63 -39.96 23.54
N PHE A 212 -19.72 -38.64 23.67
CA PHE A 212 -18.70 -37.72 23.19
C PHE A 212 -18.17 -36.84 24.32
N ASP A 213 -16.87 -36.53 24.29
CA ASP A 213 -16.25 -35.57 25.21
C ASP A 213 -16.46 -34.13 24.75
N VAL A 214 -16.57 -33.93 23.43
CA VAL A 214 -16.89 -32.63 22.82
C VAL A 214 -17.85 -32.84 21.66
N VAL A 215 -18.92 -32.05 21.60
CA VAL A 215 -19.83 -31.98 20.44
C VAL A 215 -19.76 -30.57 19.86
N VAL A 216 -19.39 -30.45 18.59
CA VAL A 216 -19.16 -29.17 17.90
C VAL A 216 -20.26 -28.92 16.86
N TYR A 217 -20.85 -27.73 16.84
CA TYR A 217 -21.76 -27.28 15.79
C TYR A 217 -21.26 -26.01 15.12
N ASN A 218 -20.82 -26.15 13.87
CA ASN A 218 -20.25 -25.06 13.10
C ASN A 218 -21.32 -24.40 12.23
N PHE A 219 -21.52 -23.08 12.42
CA PHE A 219 -22.40 -22.24 11.59
C PHE A 219 -23.88 -22.70 11.54
N PRO A 220 -24.58 -22.77 12.69
CA PRO A 220 -25.98 -23.18 12.75
C PRO A 220 -26.88 -22.26 11.88
N HIS A 221 -27.67 -22.87 10.99
CA HIS A 221 -28.56 -22.16 10.05
C HIS A 221 -29.81 -23.00 9.75
N ALA A 222 -31.00 -22.41 9.72
CA ALA A 222 -32.29 -23.09 9.60
C ALA A 222 -32.73 -23.31 8.14
N GLY A 223 -32.10 -22.58 7.22
CA GLY A 223 -32.33 -22.68 5.77
C GLY A 223 -32.59 -21.29 5.19
N HIS A 224 -32.47 -21.15 3.87
CA HIS A 224 -32.83 -19.90 3.19
C HIS A 224 -34.27 -20.03 2.68
N PHE A 225 -35.15 -19.12 3.10
CA PHE A 225 -36.56 -19.13 2.71
C PHE A 225 -36.85 -17.94 1.80
N HIS A 226 -37.55 -18.17 0.69
CA HIS A 226 -37.79 -17.15 -0.32
C HIS A 226 -38.72 -16.06 0.25
N GLY A 227 -38.30 -14.79 0.13
CA GLY A 227 -39.02 -13.64 0.71
C GLY A 227 -38.59 -13.28 2.14
N TYR A 228 -37.69 -14.05 2.77
CA TYR A 228 -37.11 -13.75 4.08
C TYR A 228 -35.63 -13.38 3.95
N THR A 229 -35.22 -12.46 4.80
CA THR A 229 -33.88 -11.93 4.99
C THR A 229 -33.37 -12.31 6.37
N GLU A 230 -32.04 -12.30 6.57
CA GLU A 230 -31.41 -12.61 7.86
C GLU A 230 -31.86 -11.71 9.02
N THR A 231 -32.49 -10.57 8.70
CA THR A 231 -33.03 -9.60 9.64
C THR A 231 -34.48 -9.86 10.04
N ASP A 232 -35.19 -10.74 9.33
CA ASP A 232 -36.61 -11.03 9.62
C ASP A 232 -36.76 -11.83 10.90
N GLU A 233 -37.66 -11.37 11.77
CA GLU A 233 -37.84 -11.95 13.11
C GLU A 233 -38.26 -13.43 13.08
N GLU A 234 -39.09 -13.82 12.11
CA GLU A 234 -39.53 -15.21 11.95
C GLU A 234 -38.36 -16.14 11.62
N LEU A 235 -37.47 -15.73 10.71
CA LEU A 235 -36.28 -16.51 10.35
C LEU A 235 -35.28 -16.56 11.51
N ILE A 236 -35.08 -15.44 12.21
CA ILE A 236 -34.28 -15.39 13.44
C ILE A 236 -34.83 -16.36 14.50
N GLN A 237 -36.16 -16.44 14.64
CA GLN A 237 -36.77 -17.36 15.59
C GLN A 237 -36.55 -18.83 15.20
N MET A 238 -36.67 -19.18 13.91
CA MET A 238 -36.35 -20.52 13.42
C MET A 238 -34.89 -20.92 13.69
N HIS A 239 -33.95 -19.98 13.53
CA HIS A 239 -32.54 -20.17 13.87
C HIS A 239 -32.33 -20.45 15.36
N LYS A 240 -33.02 -19.71 16.23
CA LYS A 240 -32.98 -19.91 17.69
C LYS A 240 -33.53 -21.29 18.07
N GLU A 241 -34.60 -21.74 17.43
CA GLU A 241 -35.22 -23.06 17.69
C GLU A 241 -34.32 -24.23 17.28
N LEU A 242 -33.64 -24.11 16.13
CA LEU A 242 -32.65 -25.10 15.69
C LEU A 242 -31.52 -25.26 16.73
N LEU A 243 -31.02 -24.14 17.25
CA LEU A 243 -29.99 -24.11 18.28
C LEU A 243 -30.46 -24.72 19.61
N ARG A 244 -31.70 -24.43 20.04
CA ARG A 244 -32.30 -25.09 21.22
C ARG A 244 -32.35 -26.60 21.05
N ALA A 245 -32.82 -27.08 19.90
CA ALA A 245 -32.92 -28.51 19.62
C ALA A 245 -31.55 -29.19 19.61
N PHE A 246 -30.52 -28.53 19.04
CA PHE A 246 -29.14 -29.00 19.11
C PHE A 246 -28.65 -29.16 20.55
N PHE A 247 -28.81 -28.12 21.39
CA PHE A 247 -28.34 -28.17 22.78
C PHE A 247 -28.99 -29.31 23.57
N LEU A 248 -30.30 -29.52 23.38
CA LEU A 248 -31.05 -30.59 24.03
C LEU A 248 -30.52 -31.98 23.64
N ASN A 249 -30.29 -32.20 22.35
CA ASN A 249 -29.79 -33.47 21.82
C ASN A 249 -28.32 -33.72 22.21
N ALA A 250 -27.45 -32.73 22.03
CA ALA A 250 -26.03 -32.81 22.34
C ALA A 250 -25.80 -33.13 23.83
N ARG A 251 -26.58 -32.52 24.73
CA ARG A 251 -26.54 -32.80 26.18
C ARG A 251 -26.70 -34.28 26.49
N GLY A 252 -27.60 -34.96 25.79
CA GLY A 252 -27.87 -36.39 25.95
C GLY A 252 -26.78 -37.31 25.40
N MET A 253 -25.89 -36.79 24.55
CA MET A 253 -24.82 -37.52 23.88
C MET A 253 -23.45 -37.29 24.52
N LEU A 254 -23.33 -36.40 25.51
CA LEU A 254 -22.06 -36.10 26.17
C LEU A 254 -21.71 -37.04 27.34
N ASN A 255 -20.42 -37.32 27.51
CA ASN A 255 -19.83 -37.92 28.71
C ASN A 255 -19.94 -36.99 29.94
N GLN A 256 -19.64 -37.51 31.13
CA GLN A 256 -19.60 -36.70 32.35
C GLN A 256 -18.45 -35.68 32.26
N GLY A 257 -18.78 -34.38 32.30
CA GLY A 257 -17.81 -33.29 32.10
C GLY A 257 -17.60 -32.88 30.64
N GLY A 258 -18.28 -33.52 29.68
CA GLY A 258 -18.16 -33.17 28.25
C GLY A 258 -18.67 -31.77 27.89
N GLU A 259 -18.20 -31.25 26.75
CA GLU A 259 -18.40 -29.87 26.33
C GLU A 259 -19.19 -29.74 25.02
N VAL A 260 -19.94 -28.63 24.89
CA VAL A 260 -20.56 -28.22 23.62
C VAL A 260 -19.85 -26.99 23.08
N HIS A 261 -19.48 -27.05 21.79
CA HIS A 261 -18.79 -25.95 21.10
C HIS A 261 -19.65 -25.46 19.94
N VAL A 262 -19.91 -24.15 19.87
CA VAL A 262 -20.68 -23.55 18.77
C VAL A 262 -19.90 -22.42 18.13
N SER A 263 -19.73 -22.46 16.81
CA SER A 263 -19.10 -21.41 16.02
C SER A 263 -20.16 -20.49 15.43
N HIS A 264 -20.19 -19.22 15.85
CA HIS A 264 -21.27 -18.29 15.53
C HIS A 264 -20.75 -16.85 15.32
N ARG A 265 -21.48 -16.05 14.53
CA ARG A 265 -21.15 -14.65 14.24
C ARG A 265 -21.70 -13.70 15.33
N GLU A 266 -21.00 -12.61 15.62
CA GLU A 266 -21.40 -11.65 16.66
C GLU A 266 -21.78 -10.26 16.10
N ASP A 267 -21.86 -10.12 14.77
CA ASP A 267 -22.42 -8.95 14.10
C ASP A 267 -23.94 -9.09 13.92
N TYR A 268 -24.61 -7.95 13.77
CA TYR A 268 -26.04 -7.92 13.45
C TYR A 268 -26.27 -8.53 12.04
N PRO A 269 -27.32 -9.34 11.83
CA PRO A 269 -28.40 -9.69 12.75
C PRO A 269 -28.11 -10.88 13.69
N TYR A 270 -27.04 -11.65 13.47
CA TYR A 270 -26.70 -12.84 14.27
C TYR A 270 -26.54 -12.54 15.77
N SER A 271 -26.04 -11.36 16.13
CA SER A 271 -25.95 -10.91 17.53
C SER A 271 -27.29 -10.91 18.26
N THR A 272 -28.43 -10.81 17.56
CA THR A 272 -29.78 -10.79 18.15
C THR A 272 -30.31 -12.18 18.48
N TRP A 273 -29.58 -13.24 18.10
CA TRP A 273 -29.97 -14.63 18.35
C TRP A 273 -29.86 -14.99 19.83
N GLY A 274 -29.04 -14.26 20.60
CA GLY A 274 -28.96 -14.43 22.05
C GLY A 274 -28.42 -15.80 22.47
N LEU A 275 -27.42 -16.32 21.75
CA LEU A 275 -26.87 -17.68 21.92
C LEU A 275 -26.50 -18.03 23.37
N GLY A 276 -25.94 -17.07 24.12
CA GLY A 276 -25.63 -17.25 25.54
C GLY A 276 -26.86 -17.53 26.41
N ASN A 277 -27.99 -16.85 26.13
CA ASN A 277 -29.24 -17.05 26.86
C ASN A 277 -29.92 -18.36 26.47
N LEU A 278 -29.89 -18.73 25.18
CA LEU A 278 -30.43 -20.00 24.69
C LEU A 278 -29.72 -21.20 25.32
N ALA A 279 -28.41 -21.11 25.49
CA ALA A 279 -27.62 -22.16 26.11
C ALA A 279 -27.81 -22.25 27.63
N ALA A 280 -27.90 -21.10 28.31
CA ALA A 280 -28.05 -21.04 29.77
C ALA A 280 -29.35 -21.69 30.25
N ASN A 281 -30.43 -21.60 29.46
CA ASN A 281 -31.74 -22.16 29.81
C ASN A 281 -31.82 -23.69 29.61
N GLU A 282 -30.95 -24.29 28.78
CA GLU A 282 -31.06 -25.71 28.37
C GLU A 282 -29.94 -26.62 28.92
N VAL A 283 -28.78 -26.06 29.32
CA VAL A 283 -27.59 -26.83 29.74
C VAL A 283 -27.19 -26.47 31.18
N THR A 284 -27.88 -27.03 32.17
CA THR A 284 -27.73 -26.62 33.58
C THR A 284 -26.58 -27.27 34.36
N ARG A 285 -25.78 -28.21 33.79
CA ARG A 285 -24.69 -28.90 34.52
C ARG A 285 -23.43 -29.29 33.71
N LYS A 286 -23.21 -28.77 32.50
CA LYS A 286 -22.03 -29.09 31.66
C LYS A 286 -21.44 -27.84 31.00
N LYS A 287 -20.13 -27.85 30.72
CA LYS A 287 -19.33 -26.69 30.32
C LYS A 287 -19.48 -26.40 28.82
N MET A 288 -19.70 -25.15 28.43
CA MET A 288 -19.92 -24.77 27.02
C MET A 288 -18.94 -23.68 26.59
N LEU A 289 -18.39 -23.81 25.38
CA LEU A 289 -17.46 -22.85 24.77
C LEU A 289 -18.04 -22.31 23.46
N ILE A 290 -18.19 -20.99 23.34
CA ILE A 290 -18.63 -20.33 22.10
C ILE A 290 -17.39 -19.79 21.38
N HIS A 291 -17.19 -20.17 20.12
CA HIS A 291 -16.08 -19.71 19.30
C HIS A 291 -16.53 -18.49 18.47
N ARG A 292 -15.84 -17.35 18.66
CA ARG A 292 -16.14 -16.06 18.03
C ARG A 292 -15.54 -15.96 16.63
N LEU A 293 -16.34 -15.54 15.65
CA LEU A 293 -15.89 -15.22 14.30
C LEU A 293 -15.72 -13.70 14.11
N VAL A 294 -14.52 -13.30 13.69
CA VAL A 294 -14.17 -11.95 13.22
C VAL A 294 -14.36 -11.92 11.69
N PRO A 295 -14.76 -10.79 11.05
CA PRO A 295 -15.04 -10.76 9.61
C PRO A 295 -13.89 -11.34 8.77
N LEU A 296 -14.22 -12.38 8.00
CA LEU A 296 -13.31 -13.24 7.24
C LEU A 296 -12.59 -12.49 6.10
N LYS A 297 -11.40 -11.97 6.40
CA LYS A 297 -10.28 -11.89 5.44
C LYS A 297 -9.12 -12.65 6.07
N LEU A 298 -8.70 -13.73 5.41
CA LEU A 298 -7.68 -14.72 5.84
C LEU A 298 -8.24 -15.87 6.68
N LEU A 299 -8.41 -17.04 6.05
CA LEU A 299 -7.61 -18.24 6.38
C LEU A 299 -7.96 -19.42 5.45
N ASN A 300 -6.90 -20.03 4.89
CA ASN A 300 -6.92 -21.40 4.41
C ASN A 300 -6.95 -22.34 5.62
N PRO A 301 -7.70 -23.46 5.59
CA PRO A 301 -7.66 -24.46 6.65
C PRO A 301 -6.45 -25.38 6.45
N ARG A 302 -5.67 -25.60 7.50
CA ARG A 302 -4.80 -26.77 7.65
C ARG A 302 -4.89 -27.24 9.08
N TRP A 303 -5.58 -28.35 9.31
CA TRP A 303 -5.33 -29.24 10.44
C TRP A 303 -4.94 -30.61 9.87
N SER A 304 -3.71 -31.03 10.15
CA SER A 304 -3.39 -32.45 10.29
C SER A 304 -2.47 -32.53 11.50
N ALA A 305 -2.94 -33.29 12.49
CA ALA A 305 -2.30 -33.54 13.75
C ALA A 305 -1.05 -34.42 13.55
N GLU A 306 0.00 -34.11 14.29
CA GLU A 306 0.90 -35.13 14.82
C GLU A 306 1.57 -34.64 16.11
N ASN A 307 1.55 -35.54 17.09
CA ASN A 307 2.25 -35.59 18.37
C ASN A 307 1.63 -34.90 19.59
N GLN A 308 0.77 -35.68 20.24
CA GLN A 308 0.67 -35.72 21.70
C GLN A 308 2.05 -36.04 22.32
N ASP A 309 2.29 -35.32 23.41
CA ASP A 309 3.18 -35.63 24.53
C ASP A 309 4.51 -34.85 24.60
N SER A 310 4.37 -33.56 24.88
CA SER A 310 5.19 -32.92 25.90
C SER A 310 4.31 -31.93 26.67
N SER A 311 4.20 -32.17 27.96
CA SER A 311 3.72 -31.22 28.95
C SER A 311 4.56 -29.94 28.90
N LEU A 312 4.23 -29.00 28.03
CA LEU A 312 4.60 -27.59 28.19
C LEU A 312 3.40 -26.87 28.77
N ARG A 313 3.37 -26.87 30.10
CA ARG A 313 2.77 -25.82 30.91
C ARG A 313 3.17 -24.47 30.31
N LEU A 314 2.32 -23.89 29.46
CA LEU A 314 2.27 -22.44 29.28
C LEU A 314 1.56 -21.88 30.52
N ARG A 315 2.29 -21.95 31.64
CA ARG A 315 2.29 -20.83 32.57
C ARG A 315 2.60 -19.63 31.69
N LEU A 316 1.61 -18.75 31.50
CA LEU A 316 1.88 -17.33 31.38
C LEU A 316 2.57 -16.93 32.70
N ARG A 317 3.84 -17.34 32.86
CA ARG A 317 4.75 -16.48 33.58
C ARG A 317 5.00 -15.37 32.60
N PRO A 318 4.66 -14.13 32.94
CA PRO A 318 5.36 -13.05 32.28
C PRO A 318 6.84 -13.31 32.51
N ARG A 319 7.62 -13.37 31.44
CA ARG A 319 9.08 -13.35 31.57
C ARG A 319 9.60 -12.00 31.10
N PRO A 320 10.36 -11.33 31.96
CA PRO A 320 10.91 -10.01 31.72
C PRO A 320 11.96 -10.12 30.61
N VAL A 321 11.98 -9.14 29.71
CA VAL A 321 13.23 -8.79 29.04
C VAL A 321 14.09 -8.13 30.11
N PHE A 322 15.07 -8.85 30.64
CA PHE A 322 16.43 -8.39 30.97
C PHE A 322 17.17 -9.56 31.64
N PRO A 323 18.13 -10.23 30.97
CA PRO A 323 19.42 -10.43 31.59
C PRO A 323 20.08 -9.05 31.67
N ALA A 324 20.64 -8.70 32.84
CA ALA A 324 21.49 -7.52 33.02
C ALA A 324 22.72 -7.62 32.10
N ASN A 325 22.54 -7.25 30.84
CA ASN A 325 23.58 -7.25 29.83
C ASN A 325 24.25 -5.88 29.88
N ALA A 326 25.52 -5.84 30.25
CA ALA A 326 26.38 -4.65 30.15
C ALA A 326 26.30 -3.99 28.74
N ALA A 327 25.95 -4.75 27.70
CA ALA A 327 25.74 -4.28 26.33
C ALA A 327 24.48 -3.38 26.13
N LEU A 328 23.41 -3.60 26.91
CA LEU A 328 22.19 -2.78 26.87
C LEU A 328 22.43 -1.44 27.57
N CYS A 329 23.16 -1.43 28.69
CA CYS A 329 23.60 -0.20 29.37
C CYS A 329 24.53 0.64 28.50
N LEU A 330 25.45 0.04 27.72
CA LEU A 330 26.35 0.77 26.81
C LEU A 330 25.63 1.39 25.61
N THR A 331 24.58 0.73 25.10
CA THR A 331 23.77 1.24 23.99
C THR A 331 22.84 2.36 24.45
N ALA A 332 22.18 2.17 25.60
CA ALA A 332 21.38 3.21 26.25
C ALA A 332 22.24 4.43 26.64
N LEU A 333 23.45 4.22 27.17
CA LEU A 333 24.39 5.30 27.50
C LEU A 333 24.88 6.04 26.25
N SER A 334 25.16 5.33 25.14
CA SER A 334 25.53 5.99 23.88
C SER A 334 24.38 6.79 23.28
N ILE A 335 23.14 6.28 23.34
CA ILE A 335 21.94 7.01 22.89
C ILE A 335 21.74 8.24 23.77
N PHE A 336 21.84 8.09 25.09
CA PHE A 336 21.74 9.19 26.05
C PHE A 336 22.82 10.25 25.82
N LEU A 337 24.09 9.86 25.66
CA LEU A 337 25.19 10.80 25.39
C LEU A 337 25.03 11.51 24.04
N ASN A 338 24.53 10.83 23.01
CA ASN A 338 24.23 11.44 21.73
C ASN A 338 23.04 12.40 21.83
N LEU A 339 22.00 12.07 22.61
CA LEU A 339 20.87 12.95 22.90
C LEU A 339 21.35 14.19 23.66
N CYS A 340 22.16 14.05 24.71
CA CYS A 340 22.74 15.17 25.44
C CYS A 340 23.60 16.07 24.54
N ARG A 341 24.45 15.49 23.68
CA ARG A 341 25.24 16.26 22.70
C ARG A 341 24.35 16.96 21.68
N SER A 342 23.34 16.28 21.16
CA SER A 342 22.36 16.85 20.22
C SER A 342 21.60 18.01 20.86
N TYR A 343 21.19 17.85 22.12
CA TYR A 343 20.51 18.88 22.90
C TYR A 343 21.41 20.10 23.16
N GLN A 344 22.66 19.86 23.57
CA GLN A 344 23.65 20.94 23.73
C GLN A 344 23.92 21.70 22.42
N LEU A 345 24.00 20.99 21.29
CA LEU A 345 24.14 21.61 19.97
C LEU A 345 22.89 22.40 19.58
N MET A 346 21.71 21.86 19.84
CA MET A 346 20.42 22.53 19.62
C MET A 346 20.36 23.83 20.41
N GLU A 347 20.63 23.81 21.72
CA GLU A 347 20.65 25.01 22.56
C GLU A 347 21.66 26.06 22.07
N ARG A 348 22.81 25.63 21.57
CA ARG A 348 23.86 26.54 21.09
C ARG A 348 23.56 27.13 19.72
N MET A 349 23.01 26.34 18.79
CA MET A 349 22.97 26.68 17.37
C MET A 349 21.55 26.92 16.85
N PHE A 350 20.55 26.19 17.33
CA PHE A 350 19.22 26.24 16.77
C PHE A 350 18.53 27.57 17.11
N ARG A 351 18.00 28.23 16.08
CA ARG A 351 17.34 29.52 16.19
C ARG A 351 16.03 29.51 15.45
N ILE A 352 15.02 30.10 16.06
CA ILE A 352 13.66 30.14 15.56
C ILE A 352 13.26 31.60 15.43
N TYR A 353 12.85 32.01 14.24
CA TYR A 353 12.22 33.31 14.05
C TYR A 353 10.72 33.16 14.27
N ILE A 354 10.14 34.07 15.05
CA ILE A 354 8.72 34.10 15.31
C ILE A 354 8.17 35.28 14.52
N TYR A 355 7.21 35.02 13.64
CA TYR A 355 6.51 36.08 12.91
C TYR A 355 5.90 37.05 13.92
N GLU A 356 6.08 38.35 13.70
CA GLU A 356 5.58 39.41 14.59
C GLU A 356 4.28 40.03 14.05
N GLU A 357 3.85 39.60 12.86
CA GLU A 357 2.64 40.04 12.19
C GLU A 357 1.40 39.26 12.65
N GLY A 358 0.38 39.99 13.09
CA GLY A 358 -0.91 39.47 13.54
C GLY A 358 -1.31 40.07 14.88
N GLU A 359 -2.61 40.26 15.11
CA GLU A 359 -3.12 40.82 16.37
C GLU A 359 -3.82 39.74 17.22
N PRO A 360 -3.72 39.82 18.56
CA PRO A 360 -4.57 39.06 19.47
C PRO A 360 -6.07 39.24 19.18
N PRO A 361 -6.91 38.21 19.41
CA PRO A 361 -6.59 36.93 20.02
C PRO A 361 -6.21 35.82 19.02
N LEU A 362 -6.26 36.09 17.71
CA LEU A 362 -6.02 35.07 16.66
C LEU A 362 -4.54 34.67 16.56
N PHE A 363 -3.67 35.66 16.69
CA PHE A 363 -2.23 35.52 16.70
C PHE A 363 -1.69 35.92 18.07
N HIS A 364 -0.55 35.35 18.47
CA HIS A 364 0.14 35.65 19.72
C HIS A 364 -0.65 35.36 21.00
N THR A 365 -1.83 34.76 20.88
CA THR A 365 -2.71 34.40 22.00
C THR A 365 -3.34 33.03 21.72
N GLY A 366 -3.53 32.25 22.78
CA GLY A 366 -4.21 30.97 22.70
C GLY A 366 -4.86 30.61 24.03
N PRO A 367 -5.71 29.57 24.06
CA PRO A 367 -6.33 29.12 25.30
C PRO A 367 -5.24 28.71 26.29
N CYS A 368 -5.36 29.14 27.55
CA CYS A 368 -4.42 28.83 28.64
C CYS A 368 -5.10 28.06 29.80
N LYS A 369 -6.32 27.58 29.59
CA LYS A 369 -7.10 26.77 30.55
C LYS A 369 -7.67 25.54 29.84
N ASP A 370 -7.93 24.48 30.60
CA ASP A 370 -8.51 23.20 30.14
C ASP A 370 -7.64 22.44 29.13
N ILE A 371 -8.24 21.48 28.40
CA ILE A 371 -7.53 20.51 27.52
C ILE A 371 -6.83 21.14 26.31
N TYR A 372 -7.18 22.38 25.95
CA TYR A 372 -6.54 23.12 24.85
C TYR A 372 -5.42 24.06 25.33
N SER A 373 -5.22 24.19 26.64
CA SER A 373 -4.27 25.12 27.28
C SER A 373 -2.84 25.04 26.75
N ILE A 374 -2.42 23.86 26.30
CA ILE A 374 -1.05 23.61 25.84
C ILE A 374 -0.69 24.39 24.56
N GLU A 375 -1.68 24.70 23.70
CA GLU A 375 -1.47 25.51 22.48
C GLU A 375 -1.07 26.94 22.87
N GLY A 376 -1.84 27.59 23.75
CA GLY A 376 -1.56 28.95 24.22
C GLY A 376 -0.28 29.04 25.04
N ILE A 377 0.01 28.03 25.88
CA ILE A 377 1.25 27.97 26.65
C ILE A 377 2.46 27.79 25.75
N PHE A 378 2.36 26.95 24.71
CA PHE A 378 3.46 26.78 23.77
C PHE A 378 3.74 28.07 22.99
N ILE A 379 2.70 28.80 22.54
CA ILE A 379 2.85 30.12 21.92
C ILE A 379 3.60 31.07 22.86
N ASN A 380 3.14 31.20 24.12
CA ASN A 380 3.77 32.08 25.11
C ASN A 380 5.22 31.67 25.43
N LEU A 381 5.47 30.37 25.64
CA LEU A 381 6.82 29.86 25.89
C LEU A 381 7.74 30.16 24.72
N MET A 382 7.30 29.97 23.48
CA MET A 382 8.09 30.28 22.29
C MET A 382 8.41 31.77 22.18
N GLU A 383 7.42 32.63 22.40
CA GLU A 383 7.59 34.08 22.32
C GLU A 383 8.53 34.64 23.40
N THR A 384 8.46 34.09 24.60
CA THR A 384 9.32 34.46 25.74
C THR A 384 10.66 33.72 25.74
N ASN A 385 10.88 32.75 24.85
CA ASN A 385 12.11 31.95 24.82
C ASN A 385 13.31 32.73 24.23
N ALA A 386 14.00 33.50 25.07
CA ALA A 386 15.21 34.23 24.66
C ALA A 386 16.35 33.32 24.16
N ARG A 387 16.30 32.01 24.46
CA ARG A 387 17.38 31.07 24.15
C ARG A 387 17.32 30.56 22.72
N PHE A 388 16.12 30.29 22.20
CA PHE A 388 15.91 29.80 20.84
C PHE A 388 15.40 30.89 19.90
N ARG A 389 14.77 31.96 20.40
CA ARG A 389 14.26 33.05 19.56
C ARG A 389 15.39 33.88 18.96
N THR A 390 15.30 34.17 17.67
CA THR A 390 16.11 35.20 17.00
C THR A 390 15.20 36.31 16.48
N ARG A 391 15.63 37.56 16.61
CA ARG A 391 14.99 38.72 15.95
C ARG A 391 15.51 38.96 14.53
N ASP A 392 16.61 38.30 14.19
CA ASP A 392 17.21 38.33 12.87
C ASP A 392 16.70 37.11 12.06
N PRO A 393 15.89 37.32 11.01
CA PRO A 393 15.35 36.24 10.18
C PRO A 393 16.42 35.50 9.38
N ASP A 394 17.57 36.12 9.09
CA ASP A 394 18.67 35.47 8.35
C ASP A 394 19.47 34.50 9.22
N ARG A 395 19.35 34.62 10.55
CA ARG A 395 19.93 33.69 11.52
C ARG A 395 18.98 32.56 11.92
N ALA A 396 17.76 32.56 11.38
CA ALA A 396 16.74 31.59 11.71
C ALA A 396 16.95 30.27 10.96
N HIS A 397 16.74 29.16 11.66
CA HIS A 397 16.73 27.82 11.07
C HIS A 397 15.30 27.37 10.76
N VAL A 398 14.33 27.87 11.53
CA VAL A 398 12.89 27.60 11.37
C VAL A 398 12.11 28.88 11.63
N TYR A 399 11.01 29.06 10.90
CA TYR A 399 10.05 30.15 11.08
C TYR A 399 8.79 29.61 11.75
N TYR A 400 8.39 30.22 12.86
CA TYR A 400 7.23 29.85 13.64
C TYR A 400 6.12 30.89 13.47
N LEU A 401 4.91 30.44 13.15
CA LEU A 401 3.72 31.26 13.01
C LEU A 401 2.84 31.05 14.26
N PRO A 402 2.72 32.05 15.16
CA PRO A 402 2.08 31.89 16.46
C PRO A 402 0.56 32.12 16.38
N PHE A 403 -0.19 31.24 15.71
CA PHE A 403 -1.65 31.34 15.66
C PHE A 403 -2.34 30.20 16.42
N SER A 404 -3.52 30.46 17.00
CA SER A 404 -4.34 29.44 17.68
C SER A 404 -5.55 29.05 16.84
N LEU A 405 -5.70 27.75 16.56
CA LEU A 405 -6.86 27.23 15.85
C LEU A 405 -8.15 27.38 16.67
N VAL A 406 -8.06 27.25 17.99
CA VAL A 406 -9.21 27.41 18.88
C VAL A 406 -9.73 28.85 18.82
N MET A 407 -8.84 29.84 18.90
CA MET A 407 -9.22 31.26 18.80
C MET A 407 -9.81 31.60 17.42
N ILE A 408 -9.30 30.98 16.35
CA ILE A 408 -9.87 31.13 14.99
C ILE A 408 -11.31 30.58 14.91
N LEU A 409 -11.57 29.42 15.51
CA LEU A 409 -12.88 28.79 15.49
C LEU A 409 -13.92 29.52 16.36
N ASP A 410 -13.47 30.13 17.45
CA ASP A 410 -14.33 30.90 18.37
C ASP A 410 -14.60 32.34 17.90
N THR A 411 -13.93 32.81 16.85
CA THR A 411 -14.15 34.16 16.29
C THR A 411 -15.39 34.18 15.40
N PRO A 412 -16.37 35.09 15.63
CA PRO A 412 -17.61 35.15 14.85
C PRO A 412 -17.38 35.32 13.35
N PHE A 413 -18.16 34.59 12.54
CA PHE A 413 -18.10 34.64 11.08
C PHE A 413 -18.59 36.01 10.57
N ASP A 414 -17.70 36.79 9.94
CA ASP A 414 -18.06 37.99 9.18
C ASP A 414 -18.43 37.59 7.73
N PRO A 415 -19.72 37.72 7.33
CA PRO A 415 -20.17 37.31 6.01
C PRO A 415 -19.69 38.22 4.86
N ILE A 416 -19.11 39.39 5.14
CA ILE A 416 -18.69 40.35 4.10
C ILE A 416 -17.30 40.02 3.54
N ASN A 417 -16.38 39.50 4.36
CA ASN A 417 -14.98 39.27 3.98
C ASN A 417 -14.61 37.81 3.67
N GLY A 418 -15.57 36.88 3.77
CA GLY A 418 -15.40 35.49 3.36
C GLY A 418 -14.33 34.74 4.17
N SER A 419 -14.77 34.11 5.27
CA SER A 419 -14.02 33.20 6.14
C SER A 419 -12.91 33.83 7.01
N THR A 420 -12.95 33.53 8.31
CA THR A 420 -11.89 33.78 9.31
C THR A 420 -10.53 33.21 8.87
N VAL A 421 -10.54 32.21 7.98
CA VAL A 421 -9.37 31.56 7.39
C VAL A 421 -8.66 32.45 6.36
N ASN A 422 -9.37 33.32 5.64
CA ASN A 422 -8.76 34.26 4.70
C ASN A 422 -8.03 35.41 5.41
N ALA A 423 -8.46 35.82 6.61
CA ALA A 423 -7.76 36.83 7.40
C ALA A 423 -6.36 36.35 7.85
N VAL A 424 -6.21 35.06 8.17
CA VAL A 424 -4.93 34.43 8.52
C VAL A 424 -3.98 34.32 7.30
N ALA A 425 -4.55 34.25 6.09
CA ALA A 425 -3.81 34.11 4.83
C ALA A 425 -3.41 35.46 4.18
N GLN A 426 -3.89 36.60 4.69
CA GLN A 426 -3.71 37.94 4.12
C GLN A 426 -2.74 38.84 4.90
N GLY A 427 -1.72 38.26 5.55
CA GLY A 427 -0.62 39.06 6.10
C GLY A 427 0.04 39.93 5.01
N PRO A 428 0.47 41.18 5.30
CA PRO A 428 0.77 42.21 4.30
C PRO A 428 2.01 41.96 3.41
N ARG A 429 2.68 40.79 3.52
CA ARG A 429 3.87 40.43 2.71
C ARG A 429 3.87 39.01 2.14
N ALA A 430 2.87 38.17 2.40
CA ALA A 430 2.83 36.83 1.84
C ALA A 430 1.40 36.28 1.74
N THR A 431 0.95 36.07 0.51
CA THR A 431 -0.28 35.35 0.19
C THR A 431 -0.04 33.84 0.35
N TRP A 432 -0.22 33.33 1.55
CA TRP A 432 -0.04 31.90 1.81
C TRP A 432 -1.29 31.11 1.42
N ASN A 433 -1.16 30.17 0.50
CA ASN A 433 -2.20 29.18 0.28
C ASN A 433 -2.23 28.21 1.47
N VAL A 434 -3.36 28.12 2.18
CA VAL A 434 -3.56 27.23 3.34
C VAL A 434 -3.25 25.75 3.01
N HIS A 435 -3.54 25.34 1.77
CA HIS A 435 -3.19 24.01 1.28
C HIS A 435 -1.68 23.82 1.15
N GLN A 436 -0.93 24.87 0.75
CA GLN A 436 0.52 24.83 0.65
C GLN A 436 1.18 24.75 2.04
N LEU A 437 0.70 25.55 3.00
CA LEU A 437 1.14 25.50 4.41
C LEU A 437 0.99 24.10 5.00
N TYR A 438 -0.14 23.42 4.78
CA TYR A 438 -0.39 22.07 5.29
C TYR A 438 0.67 21.05 4.83
N PHE A 439 1.22 21.19 3.62
CA PHE A 439 2.18 20.22 3.05
C PHE A 439 3.65 20.64 3.16
N THR A 440 3.96 21.93 3.32
CA THR A 440 5.35 22.43 3.41
C THR A 440 5.84 22.66 4.84
N SER A 441 4.93 22.97 5.78
CA SER A 441 5.30 23.26 7.18
C SER A 441 5.57 22.00 8.02
N ILE A 442 6.41 22.12 9.05
CA ILE A 442 6.55 21.10 10.09
C ILE A 442 5.29 21.18 10.96
N ARG A 443 4.50 20.11 11.01
CA ARG A 443 3.30 20.09 11.85
C ARG A 443 3.64 19.51 13.20
N VAL A 444 3.18 20.17 14.25
CA VAL A 444 3.35 19.72 15.63
C VAL A 444 1.95 19.39 16.14
N LEU A 445 1.66 18.10 16.35
CA LEU A 445 0.30 17.59 16.58
C LEU A 445 0.19 16.84 17.90
N CYS A 446 -0.82 17.18 18.72
CA CYS A 446 -1.15 16.43 19.94
C CYS A 446 -1.84 15.08 19.63
N ASN A 447 -2.59 15.01 18.51
CA ASN A 447 -3.38 13.84 18.09
C ASN A 447 -2.74 13.10 16.90
N ALA A 448 -1.42 12.87 16.95
CA ALA A 448 -0.70 12.25 15.84
C ALA A 448 -1.23 10.84 15.50
N ASN A 449 -1.80 10.70 14.30
CA ASN A 449 -2.40 9.46 13.79
C ASN A 449 -1.86 9.12 12.39
N THR A 450 -1.41 7.87 12.22
CA THR A 450 -0.86 7.38 10.95
C THR A 450 -1.90 7.29 9.82
N LEU A 451 -3.20 7.25 10.14
CA LEU A 451 -4.29 7.26 9.17
C LEU A 451 -4.61 8.67 8.63
N GLU A 452 -4.19 9.72 9.32
CA GLU A 452 -4.51 11.13 9.01
C GLU A 452 -3.30 11.91 8.49
N HIS A 453 -2.45 11.23 7.72
CA HIS A 453 -1.30 11.83 7.02
C HIS A 453 -0.17 12.36 7.92
N PHE A 454 -0.09 11.97 9.21
CA PHE A 454 1.10 12.24 10.04
C PHE A 454 2.35 11.65 9.38
N ASN A 455 3.37 12.47 9.14
CA ASN A 455 4.64 12.03 8.58
C ASN A 455 5.71 11.97 9.69
N PRO A 456 6.08 10.78 10.20
CA PRO A 456 7.00 10.64 11.33
C PRO A 456 8.44 11.08 11.00
N LYS A 457 8.76 11.39 9.73
CA LYS A 457 10.07 11.92 9.31
C LYS A 457 10.11 13.45 9.21
N LYS A 458 8.97 14.12 9.40
CA LYS A 458 8.82 15.57 9.18
C LYS A 458 8.04 16.24 10.31
N ASP A 459 6.92 15.63 10.72
CA ASP A 459 6.02 16.16 11.73
C ASP A 459 6.44 15.68 13.13
N ALA A 460 6.10 16.46 14.14
CA ALA A 460 6.36 16.16 15.54
C ALA A 460 5.05 15.84 16.27
N SER A 461 5.08 14.88 17.19
CA SER A 461 4.00 14.63 18.13
C SER A 461 4.35 15.17 19.53
N PHE A 462 3.39 15.75 20.21
CA PHE A 462 3.54 16.23 21.59
C PHE A 462 2.38 15.74 22.46
N PRO A 463 2.55 15.66 23.79
CA PRO A 463 1.49 15.13 24.64
C PRO A 463 0.35 16.14 24.85
N GLU A 464 -0.87 15.63 24.99
CA GLU A 464 -2.01 16.43 25.46
C GLU A 464 -1.86 16.66 26.98
N ILE A 465 -2.10 17.89 27.44
CA ILE A 465 -1.99 18.25 28.86
C ILE A 465 -3.25 19.02 29.27
N ASN A 466 -3.88 18.58 30.36
CA ASN A 466 -5.02 19.26 30.95
C ASN A 466 -4.56 20.08 32.15
N LEU A 467 -4.45 21.40 31.99
CA LEU A 467 -4.00 22.31 33.05
C LEU A 467 -5.20 22.96 33.74
N LYS A 468 -5.83 22.24 34.67
CA LYS A 468 -6.70 22.85 35.68
C LYS A 468 -5.83 23.33 36.84
N ILE A 469 -5.64 24.65 36.92
CA ILE A 469 -4.86 25.32 37.97
C ILE A 469 -5.49 24.96 39.33
N GLY A 470 -4.82 24.07 40.08
CA GLY A 470 -5.29 23.49 41.35
C GLY A 470 -5.18 21.96 41.44
N GLU A 471 -5.36 21.21 40.34
CA GLU A 471 -5.30 19.74 40.35
C GLU A 471 -3.88 19.19 40.10
N ILE A 472 -3.00 19.96 39.47
CA ILE A 472 -1.64 19.53 39.11
C ILE A 472 -0.67 19.54 40.30
N GLU A 473 -0.78 20.52 41.20
CA GLU A 473 0.02 20.55 42.44
C GLU A 473 -0.22 19.30 43.29
N GLY A 474 -1.47 18.78 43.27
CA GLY A 474 -1.84 17.53 43.94
C GLY A 474 -1.45 16.25 43.21
N LEU A 475 -1.07 16.29 41.92
CA LEU A 475 -0.75 15.11 41.09
C LEU A 475 0.73 14.73 41.10
N THR A 476 1.63 15.61 41.50
CA THR A 476 3.07 15.33 41.47
C THR A 476 3.51 14.39 42.60
N GLY A 477 4.32 13.39 42.26
CA GLY A 477 4.92 12.42 43.20
C GLY A 477 4.04 11.19 43.48
N GLY A 478 4.67 10.04 43.67
CA GLY A 478 4.00 8.75 43.87
C GLY A 478 4.19 8.13 45.24
N LEU A 479 3.35 7.14 45.57
CA LEU A 479 3.57 6.29 46.73
C LEU A 479 4.55 5.14 46.39
N PRO A 480 5.37 4.67 47.34
CA PRO A 480 6.17 3.46 47.16
C PRO A 480 5.29 2.26 46.80
N ALA A 481 5.81 1.29 46.05
CA ALA A 481 5.06 0.11 45.61
C ALA A 481 4.37 -0.66 46.74
N SER A 482 4.93 -0.61 47.97
CA SER A 482 4.36 -1.21 49.19
C SER A 482 3.07 -0.54 49.67
N ASN A 483 2.81 0.70 49.26
CA ASN A 483 1.71 1.53 49.74
C ASN A 483 0.62 1.73 48.65
N LEU A 484 0.73 1.04 47.51
CA LEU A 484 -0.26 1.09 46.44
C LEU A 484 -1.41 0.12 46.73
N THR A 485 -2.58 0.68 47.03
CA THR A 485 -3.78 -0.06 47.49
C THR A 485 -4.78 -0.34 46.38
N VAL A 486 -4.54 0.13 45.16
CA VAL A 486 -5.44 -0.05 43.99
C VAL A 486 -4.65 -0.65 42.84
N LEU A 487 -5.19 -1.69 42.18
CA LEU A 487 -4.49 -2.34 41.06
C LEU A 487 -4.51 -1.43 39.83
N ALA A 488 -5.68 -0.94 39.43
CA ALA A 488 -5.77 -0.04 38.29
C ALA A 488 -6.91 0.97 38.43
N PHE A 489 -6.75 2.16 37.86
CA PHE A 489 -7.72 3.25 37.99
C PHE A 489 -8.02 3.95 36.65
N PHE A 490 -9.28 4.36 36.48
CA PHE A 490 -9.74 5.30 35.46
C PHE A 490 -10.95 6.08 35.95
N ALA A 491 -10.96 7.39 35.71
CA ALA A 491 -12.16 8.20 35.79
C ALA A 491 -12.33 9.07 34.53
N GLY A 492 -13.53 9.05 33.92
CA GLY A 492 -13.83 9.89 32.76
C GLY A 492 -15.11 9.55 32.01
N SER A 493 -15.61 10.52 31.24
CA SER A 493 -16.86 10.46 30.49
C SER A 493 -16.85 9.46 29.32
N ALA A 494 -18.04 8.95 28.99
CA ALA A 494 -18.27 7.97 27.92
C ALA A 494 -18.32 8.63 26.53
N HIS A 495 -17.14 8.92 25.97
CA HIS A 495 -16.99 9.61 24.69
C HIS A 495 -16.02 8.90 23.75
N GLY A 496 -16.25 9.04 22.44
CA GLY A 496 -15.48 8.34 21.40
C GLY A 496 -15.84 6.88 21.23
N LYS A 497 -14.99 6.10 20.55
CA LYS A 497 -15.30 4.69 20.21
C LYS A 497 -14.91 3.70 21.29
N ILE A 498 -13.82 3.96 22.02
CA ILE A 498 -13.24 3.01 22.99
C ILE A 498 -13.82 3.21 24.39
N ARG A 499 -13.96 4.45 24.89
CA ARG A 499 -14.42 4.70 26.27
C ARG A 499 -15.83 4.18 26.57
N PRO A 500 -16.85 4.29 25.69
CA PRO A 500 -18.16 3.72 25.98
C PRO A 500 -18.12 2.20 26.14
N ALA A 501 -17.36 1.51 25.29
CA ALA A 501 -17.17 0.06 25.41
C ALA A 501 -16.39 -0.31 26.68
N PHE A 502 -15.34 0.44 27.00
CA PHE A 502 -14.52 0.25 28.20
C PHE A 502 -15.33 0.45 29.49
N LEU A 503 -16.07 1.56 29.60
CA LEU A 503 -16.94 1.85 30.75
C LEU A 503 -18.06 0.81 30.86
N LYS A 504 -18.73 0.46 29.75
CA LYS A 504 -19.74 -0.62 29.74
C LYS A 504 -19.16 -1.96 30.25
N HIS A 505 -17.88 -2.21 29.96
CA HIS A 505 -17.24 -3.46 30.33
C HIS A 505 -16.74 -3.49 31.77
N TRP A 506 -16.17 -2.40 32.32
CA TRP A 506 -15.47 -2.41 33.62
C TRP A 506 -16.05 -1.51 34.72
N MET A 507 -16.96 -0.58 34.42
CA MET A 507 -17.49 0.36 35.40
C MET A 507 -18.17 -0.38 36.56
N GLU A 508 -17.67 -0.16 37.79
CA GLU A 508 -18.19 -0.72 39.05
C GLU A 508 -18.27 -2.25 39.12
N LYS A 509 -17.44 -2.97 38.34
CA LYS A 509 -17.49 -4.44 38.29
C LYS A 509 -16.38 -5.16 39.04
N ASP A 510 -15.38 -4.44 39.56
CA ASP A 510 -14.23 -5.03 40.22
C ASP A 510 -13.69 -4.08 41.30
N GLU A 511 -13.36 -4.61 42.48
CA GLU A 511 -12.91 -3.81 43.62
C GLU A 511 -11.43 -3.38 43.51
N ASP A 512 -10.62 -4.16 42.77
CA ASP A 512 -9.20 -3.88 42.55
C ASP A 512 -8.99 -2.91 41.38
N ILE A 513 -9.91 -2.90 40.41
CA ILE A 513 -9.90 -2.02 39.24
C ILE A 513 -11.00 -0.96 39.37
N ARG A 514 -10.62 0.24 39.83
CA ARG A 514 -11.55 1.32 40.15
C ARG A 514 -11.85 2.18 38.92
N ILE A 515 -13.05 2.01 38.36
CA ILE A 515 -13.50 2.68 37.13
C ILE A 515 -14.74 3.52 37.40
N TYR A 516 -14.66 4.82 37.12
CA TYR A 516 -15.75 5.77 37.34
C TYR A 516 -16.09 6.56 36.07
N LYS A 517 -17.38 6.72 35.76
CA LYS A 517 -17.84 7.65 34.70
C LYS A 517 -17.69 9.10 35.15
N ASN A 518 -18.11 9.39 36.38
CA ASN A 518 -17.89 10.63 37.10
C ASN A 518 -17.39 10.26 38.51
N LEU A 519 -16.45 11.02 39.07
CA LEU A 519 -16.00 10.78 40.44
C LEU A 519 -17.14 11.02 41.42
N ARG A 520 -17.23 10.17 42.44
CA ARG A 520 -18.21 10.32 43.54
C ARG A 520 -17.72 11.39 44.51
N GLU A 521 -18.66 12.05 45.18
CA GLU A 521 -18.38 13.05 46.21
C GLU A 521 -17.50 12.45 47.33
N GLY A 522 -16.41 13.14 47.68
CA GLY A 522 -15.41 12.66 48.65
C GLY A 522 -14.26 11.81 48.10
N ILE A 523 -14.22 11.50 46.79
CA ILE A 523 -13.09 10.80 46.16
C ILE A 523 -12.19 11.79 45.41
N SER A 524 -10.95 11.92 45.86
CA SER A 524 -9.91 12.75 45.24
C SER A 524 -9.27 12.07 44.02
N TYR A 525 -9.33 12.72 42.85
CA TYR A 525 -8.74 12.21 41.60
C TYR A 525 -7.22 12.00 41.72
N PRO A 526 -6.43 12.98 42.21
CA PRO A 526 -4.99 12.80 42.34
C PRO A 526 -4.63 11.68 43.32
N ASP A 527 -5.34 11.58 44.45
CA ASP A 527 -5.07 10.53 45.45
C ASP A 527 -5.34 9.13 44.89
N MET A 528 -6.34 8.99 44.01
CA MET A 528 -6.63 7.70 43.38
C MET A 528 -5.61 7.31 42.34
N MET A 529 -5.05 8.25 41.58
CA MET A 529 -3.94 7.95 40.69
C MET A 529 -2.70 7.54 41.49
N LYS A 530 -2.36 8.28 42.55
CA LYS A 530 -1.17 8.00 43.40
C LYS A 530 -1.24 6.68 44.17
N LYS A 531 -2.45 6.22 44.54
CA LYS A 531 -2.67 4.92 45.20
C LYS A 531 -2.74 3.74 44.23
N SER A 532 -2.74 4.00 42.92
CA SER A 532 -2.94 2.98 41.88
C SER A 532 -1.62 2.49 41.30
N ARG A 533 -1.51 1.18 41.06
CA ARG A 533 -0.36 0.62 40.34
C ARG A 533 -0.35 1.05 38.88
N TYR A 534 -1.52 0.98 38.25
CA TYR A 534 -1.71 1.23 36.83
C TYR A 534 -2.78 2.28 36.57
N CYS A 535 -2.52 3.23 35.67
CA CYS A 535 -3.48 4.27 35.30
C CYS A 535 -3.94 4.03 33.86
N ILE A 536 -5.20 3.68 33.69
CA ILE A 536 -5.73 3.22 32.40
C ILE A 536 -6.04 4.44 31.53
N CYS A 537 -5.49 4.43 30.32
CA CYS A 537 -5.54 5.54 29.37
C CYS A 537 -6.25 5.11 28.06
N PRO A 538 -7.59 4.94 28.07
CA PRO A 538 -8.35 4.62 26.87
C PRO A 538 -8.60 5.87 26.00
N SER A 539 -8.44 5.70 24.69
CA SER A 539 -8.67 6.78 23.71
C SER A 539 -10.12 7.25 23.73
N GLY A 540 -10.31 8.57 23.64
CA GLY A 540 -11.62 9.23 23.65
C GLY A 540 -12.16 9.48 22.24
N TRP A 541 -12.73 10.68 22.02
CA TRP A 541 -13.00 11.19 20.67
C TRP A 541 -11.73 11.19 19.82
N GLU A 542 -10.65 11.65 20.44
CA GLU A 542 -9.30 11.69 19.89
C GLU A 542 -8.50 10.43 20.28
N VAL A 543 -7.42 10.18 19.53
CA VAL A 543 -6.52 9.03 19.72
C VAL A 543 -5.59 9.16 20.93
N THR A 544 -5.47 10.36 21.51
CA THR A 544 -4.65 10.67 22.70
C THR A 544 -5.52 10.96 23.95
N SER A 545 -4.88 11.10 25.11
CA SER A 545 -5.55 11.49 26.36
C SER A 545 -4.57 12.22 27.30
N PRO A 546 -5.03 13.28 28.03
CA PRO A 546 -4.16 13.98 28.98
C PRO A 546 -3.74 13.09 30.17
N ARG A 547 -4.53 12.04 30.43
CA ARG A 547 -4.27 10.99 31.42
C ARG A 547 -2.91 10.32 31.29
N ILE A 548 -2.32 10.30 30.09
CA ILE A 548 -0.98 9.74 29.90
C ILE A 548 0.03 10.56 30.71
N VAL A 549 -0.05 11.89 30.63
CA VAL A 549 0.83 12.80 31.37
C VAL A 549 0.45 12.83 32.85
N GLU A 550 -0.83 12.83 33.18
CA GLU A 550 -1.31 12.80 34.58
C GLU A 550 -0.83 11.52 35.30
N ALA A 551 -0.88 10.37 34.62
CA ALA A 551 -0.36 9.10 35.14
C ALA A 551 1.15 9.17 35.41
N ILE A 552 1.91 9.73 34.47
CA ILE A 552 3.36 9.90 34.62
C ILE A 552 3.69 10.81 35.81
N ASN A 553 2.99 11.94 35.94
CA ASN A 553 3.20 12.88 37.06
C ASN A 553 2.87 12.26 38.43
N ALA A 554 1.89 11.36 38.49
CA ALA A 554 1.50 10.62 39.68
C ALA A 554 2.39 9.37 39.97
N GLU A 555 3.45 9.16 39.17
CA GLU A 555 4.28 7.93 39.15
C GLU A 555 3.47 6.62 39.02
N CYS A 556 2.31 6.73 38.38
CA CYS A 556 1.40 5.62 38.12
C CYS A 556 1.68 5.08 36.71
N VAL A 557 1.90 3.78 36.55
CA VAL A 557 2.29 3.21 35.26
C VAL A 557 1.14 3.32 34.25
N PRO A 558 1.27 4.08 33.14
CA PRO A 558 0.20 4.24 32.16
C PRO A 558 -0.10 2.93 31.41
N VAL A 559 -1.39 2.60 31.30
CA VAL A 559 -1.90 1.49 30.48
C VAL A 559 -2.58 2.06 29.24
N LEU A 560 -1.92 1.96 28.10
CA LEU A 560 -2.32 2.59 26.84
C LEU A 560 -3.32 1.69 26.10
N ILE A 561 -4.54 2.18 25.87
CA ILE A 561 -5.58 1.49 25.08
C ILE A 561 -5.99 2.39 23.89
N SER A 562 -5.35 2.17 22.74
CA SER A 562 -5.53 2.99 21.54
C SER A 562 -5.40 2.18 20.24
N GLN A 563 -5.87 2.73 19.12
CA GLN A 563 -5.68 2.20 17.76
C GLN A 563 -4.94 3.23 16.90
N ASN A 564 -3.87 2.80 16.22
CA ASN A 564 -3.14 3.60 15.21
C ASN A 564 -2.52 4.93 15.71
N TYR A 565 -2.36 5.09 17.03
CA TYR A 565 -1.77 6.27 17.67
C TYR A 565 -0.24 6.28 17.61
N VAL A 566 0.33 7.45 17.32
CA VAL A 566 1.78 7.70 17.41
C VAL A 566 2.08 8.34 18.76
N LEU A 567 2.84 7.63 19.60
CA LEU A 567 3.17 8.10 20.95
C LEU A 567 4.08 9.34 20.92
N PRO A 568 3.91 10.30 21.85
CA PRO A 568 4.75 11.49 21.95
C PRO A 568 6.22 11.10 22.12
N PHE A 569 7.10 11.77 21.37
CA PHE A 569 8.56 11.54 21.42
C PHE A 569 8.97 10.08 21.18
N SER A 570 8.21 9.30 20.43
CA SER A 570 8.51 7.87 20.16
C SER A 570 9.81 7.64 19.37
N ASP A 571 10.38 8.69 18.79
CA ASP A 571 11.71 8.75 18.19
C ASP A 571 12.85 8.84 19.22
N VAL A 572 12.54 9.20 20.47
CA VAL A 572 13.50 9.39 21.57
C VAL A 572 13.20 8.47 22.77
N LEU A 573 11.93 8.27 23.11
CA LEU A 573 11.46 7.52 24.27
C LEU A 573 11.02 6.10 23.90
N ASN A 574 11.55 5.12 24.62
CA ASN A 574 11.05 3.75 24.55
C ASN A 574 9.91 3.56 25.57
N TRP A 575 8.67 3.74 25.11
CA TRP A 575 7.46 3.63 25.93
C TRP A 575 7.27 2.27 26.60
N ASN A 576 7.89 1.19 26.09
CA ASN A 576 7.80 -0.14 26.73
C ASN A 576 8.55 -0.21 28.07
N LEU A 577 9.39 0.78 28.38
CA LEU A 577 10.15 0.82 29.65
C LEU A 577 9.32 1.36 30.82
N PHE A 578 8.21 2.04 30.56
CA PHE A 578 7.45 2.75 31.60
C PHE A 578 5.93 2.76 31.33
N SER A 579 5.43 1.96 30.38
CA SER A 579 4.00 1.84 30.09
C SER A 579 3.62 0.39 29.73
N VAL A 580 2.32 0.09 29.82
CA VAL A 580 1.74 -1.19 29.39
C VAL A 580 0.81 -0.94 28.21
N GLN A 581 1.01 -1.63 27.09
CA GLN A 581 0.14 -1.49 25.91
C GLN A 581 -0.90 -2.61 25.88
N VAL A 582 -2.18 -2.25 25.72
CA VAL A 582 -3.30 -3.20 25.67
C VAL A 582 -4.14 -2.93 24.43
N SER A 583 -4.36 -3.97 23.63
CA SER A 583 -5.18 -3.86 22.43
C SER A 583 -6.67 -3.73 22.81
N VAL A 584 -7.47 -3.09 21.95
CA VAL A 584 -8.91 -2.88 22.21
C VAL A 584 -9.68 -4.19 22.38
N GLY A 585 -9.27 -5.25 21.66
CA GLY A 585 -9.88 -6.58 21.80
C GLY A 585 -9.61 -7.26 23.14
N GLU A 586 -8.55 -6.83 23.84
CA GLU A 586 -8.12 -7.37 25.13
C GLU A 586 -8.67 -6.59 26.33
N ILE A 587 -9.54 -5.61 26.12
CA ILE A 587 -10.22 -4.88 27.20
C ILE A 587 -10.87 -5.84 28.20
N PRO A 588 -11.59 -6.92 27.80
CA PRO A 588 -12.16 -7.87 28.76
C PRO A 588 -11.13 -8.63 29.60
N ASN A 589 -9.91 -8.78 29.10
CA ASN A 589 -8.82 -9.50 29.77
C ASN A 589 -7.91 -8.58 30.59
N LEU A 590 -8.25 -7.30 30.75
CA LEU A 590 -7.38 -6.29 31.34
C LEU A 590 -6.83 -6.69 32.73
N LYS A 591 -7.69 -7.16 33.65
CA LYS A 591 -7.23 -7.62 34.98
C LYS A 591 -6.22 -8.76 34.88
N LYS A 592 -6.46 -9.73 34.00
CA LYS A 592 -5.56 -10.87 33.78
C LYS A 592 -4.21 -10.42 33.21
N ILE A 593 -4.20 -9.40 32.35
CA ILE A 593 -2.97 -8.83 31.80
C ILE A 593 -2.18 -8.12 32.90
N LEU A 594 -2.82 -7.26 33.69
CA LEU A 594 -2.14 -6.44 34.71
C LEU A 594 -1.64 -7.28 35.90
N VAL A 595 -2.43 -8.25 36.37
CA VAL A 595 -2.01 -9.23 37.39
C VAL A 595 -0.97 -10.20 36.82
N GLY A 596 -1.06 -10.48 35.52
CA GLY A 596 -0.13 -11.32 34.80
C GLY A 596 1.21 -10.64 34.49
N ILE A 597 1.52 -9.46 35.03
CA ILE A 597 2.85 -8.83 34.96
C ILE A 597 3.70 -9.35 36.16
N PRO A 598 4.98 -9.70 35.97
CA PRO A 598 5.81 -10.27 37.04
C PRO A 598 6.01 -9.23 38.13
N GLU A 599 6.01 -9.66 39.39
CA GLU A 599 6.25 -8.77 40.54
C GLU A 599 7.61 -8.06 40.48
N ASP A 600 8.63 -8.62 39.81
CA ASP A 600 9.93 -7.96 39.62
C ASP A 600 9.96 -6.95 38.46
N GLN A 601 8.95 -6.94 37.60
CA GLN A 601 8.86 -6.03 36.46
C GLN A 601 8.16 -4.72 36.81
N TYR A 602 7.17 -4.76 37.70
CA TYR A 602 6.44 -3.55 38.08
C TYR A 602 7.36 -2.45 38.66
N PRO A 603 8.29 -2.74 39.59
CA PRO A 603 9.23 -1.73 40.09
C PRO A 603 10.07 -1.08 39.00
N ARG A 604 10.41 -1.81 37.92
CA ARG A 604 11.16 -1.25 36.77
C ARG A 604 10.32 -0.34 35.91
N LEU A 605 9.05 -0.70 35.69
CA LEU A 605 8.09 0.16 35.01
C LEU A 605 7.88 1.45 35.81
N GLN A 606 7.74 1.32 37.13
CA GLN A 606 7.58 2.47 38.04
C GLN A 606 8.84 3.35 38.09
N GLU A 607 10.04 2.75 38.14
CA GLU A 607 11.32 3.47 38.06
C GLU A 607 11.46 4.22 36.72
N GLY A 608 10.99 3.64 35.62
CA GLY A 608 10.95 4.31 34.32
C GLY A 608 10.00 5.50 34.25
N VAL A 609 9.03 5.63 35.17
CA VAL A 609 8.12 6.78 35.28
C VAL A 609 8.68 7.85 36.24
N ARG A 610 9.47 7.48 37.26
CA ARG A 610 9.97 8.39 38.30
C ARG A 610 10.90 9.48 37.75
N GLN A 611 10.70 10.70 38.23
CA GLN A 611 11.61 11.83 38.01
C GLN A 611 12.74 11.77 39.06
N ASP A 612 13.98 11.57 38.63
CA ASP A 612 15.14 11.43 39.52
C ASP A 612 15.86 12.79 39.65
N ASP A 613 15.37 13.68 40.53
CA ASP A 613 15.93 15.02 40.75
C ASP A 613 17.29 15.03 41.48
N THR A 614 17.85 13.86 41.83
CA THR A 614 19.03 13.77 42.73
C THR A 614 20.39 13.59 42.06
N ARG A 615 20.52 13.64 40.73
CA ARG A 615 21.83 13.55 40.06
C ARG A 615 22.46 14.91 39.74
N GLN A 616 22.54 15.79 40.74
CA GLN A 616 23.63 16.77 40.81
C GLN A 616 24.78 16.15 41.60
N GLY A 617 25.72 15.50 40.91
CA GLY A 617 26.90 14.93 41.56
C GLY A 617 27.79 14.19 40.58
N GLY A 618 28.94 14.79 40.27
CA GLY A 618 29.94 14.19 39.40
C GLY A 618 30.41 12.84 39.93
N ALA A 619 30.34 11.81 39.10
CA ALA A 619 31.03 10.55 39.33
C ALA A 619 31.67 10.07 38.01
N SER A 620 32.98 10.26 37.96
CA SER A 620 33.89 9.65 36.99
C SER A 620 33.73 8.13 37.03
N ILE A 621 33.19 7.53 35.96
CA ILE A 621 33.26 6.08 35.77
C ILE A 621 34.60 5.77 35.10
N LYS A 622 35.54 5.35 35.94
CA LYS A 622 36.87 4.89 35.57
C LYS A 622 36.82 3.71 34.60
N SER A 623 37.80 3.74 33.71
CA SER A 623 38.21 2.71 32.77
C SER A 623 38.41 1.34 33.41
N GLY A 624 37.91 0.29 32.75
CA GLY A 624 38.47 -1.05 32.90
C GLY A 624 37.47 -2.18 32.72
N PHE A 625 37.03 -2.48 31.50
CA PHE A 625 36.51 -3.82 31.19
C PHE A 625 36.88 -4.23 29.77
N ARG A 626 37.64 -5.33 29.66
CA ARG A 626 38.08 -5.96 28.41
C ARG A 626 36.88 -6.49 27.63
N ILE A 627 36.90 -6.17 26.34
CA ILE A 627 35.86 -6.43 25.35
C ILE A 627 35.87 -7.91 24.94
N SER A 628 34.74 -8.62 25.07
CA SER A 628 34.46 -9.80 24.26
C SER A 628 33.27 -9.52 23.32
N LYS A 629 33.54 -9.42 22.01
CA LYS A 629 32.57 -9.17 20.94
C LYS A 629 31.71 -10.40 20.62
N LYS A 630 30.39 -10.23 20.61
CA LYS A 630 29.42 -11.02 19.81
C LYS A 630 28.12 -10.20 19.69
N LYS A 631 27.44 -10.06 18.54
CA LYS A 631 27.83 -9.68 17.17
C LYS A 631 26.61 -8.85 16.71
N ARG A 632 26.76 -7.53 16.51
CA ARG A 632 25.77 -6.76 15.72
C ARG A 632 25.70 -7.44 14.34
N ASP A 633 24.68 -7.17 13.53
CA ASP A 633 24.81 -7.49 12.10
C ASP A 633 25.93 -6.61 11.51
N ASP A 634 27.16 -7.10 11.65
CA ASP A 634 28.40 -6.43 11.32
C ASP A 634 28.39 -6.00 9.85
N LYS A 635 27.55 -6.62 9.01
CA LYS A 635 27.43 -6.34 7.58
C LYS A 635 26.65 -5.04 7.33
N LEU A 636 25.44 -4.89 7.87
CA LEU A 636 24.68 -3.63 7.72
C LEU A 636 25.40 -2.46 8.37
N GLY A 637 26.01 -2.67 9.55
CA GLY A 637 26.81 -1.64 10.20
C GLY A 637 27.98 -1.13 9.32
N ARG A 638 28.60 -2.02 8.54
CA ARG A 638 29.64 -1.63 7.56
C ARG A 638 29.07 -0.84 6.38
N ILE A 639 27.91 -1.24 5.85
CA ILE A 639 27.24 -0.53 4.75
C ILE A 639 26.87 0.89 5.18
N GLU A 640 26.18 1.04 6.33
CA GLU A 640 25.76 2.35 6.83
C GLU A 640 26.95 3.26 7.18
N ALA A 641 28.02 2.70 7.77
CA ALA A 641 29.26 3.45 8.00
C ALA A 641 29.91 3.88 6.67
N GLY A 642 29.84 3.05 5.63
CA GLY A 642 30.29 3.38 4.28
C GLY A 642 29.50 4.54 3.67
N LEU A 643 28.17 4.48 3.75
CA LEU A 643 27.29 5.54 3.26
C LEU A 643 27.49 6.85 4.02
N ALA A 644 27.69 6.80 5.35
CA ALA A 644 28.00 7.97 6.15
C ALA A 644 29.32 8.64 5.71
N ARG A 645 30.37 7.85 5.43
CA ARG A 645 31.62 8.37 4.86
C ARG A 645 31.41 8.97 3.46
N ALA A 646 30.62 8.32 2.61
CA ALA A 646 30.30 8.85 1.28
C ALA A 646 29.61 10.22 1.37
N ARG A 647 28.61 10.39 2.27
CA ARG A 647 27.97 11.70 2.53
C ARG A 647 28.99 12.75 2.96
N ALA A 648 29.89 12.41 3.88
CA ALA A 648 30.91 13.34 4.35
C ALA A 648 31.85 13.78 3.22
N LEU A 649 32.30 12.84 2.38
CA LEU A 649 33.16 13.13 1.23
C LEU A 649 32.48 13.96 0.15
N ILE A 650 31.18 13.76 -0.08
CA ILE A 650 30.41 14.58 -1.02
C ILE A 650 30.26 16.01 -0.47
N ARG A 651 29.95 16.16 0.83
CA ARG A 651 29.87 17.48 1.49
C ARG A 651 31.22 18.20 1.47
N ASP A 652 32.31 17.49 1.70
CA ASP A 652 33.66 18.05 1.62
C ASP A 652 33.97 18.58 0.21
N ALA A 653 33.57 17.85 -0.84
CA ALA A 653 33.74 18.31 -2.23
C ALA A 653 32.90 19.56 -2.57
N VAL A 654 31.78 19.79 -1.89
CA VAL A 654 30.99 21.03 -2.03
C VAL A 654 31.76 22.23 -1.45
N ILE A 655 32.44 22.03 -0.31
CA ILE A 655 33.13 23.08 0.44
C ILE A 655 34.53 23.37 -0.15
N ASN A 656 35.29 22.32 -0.48
CA ASN A 656 36.71 22.39 -0.83
C ASN A 656 36.95 22.19 -2.33
N GLN A 657 36.38 23.08 -3.16
CA GLN A 657 36.40 22.99 -4.63
C GLN A 657 37.83 22.89 -5.23
N ASN A 658 38.84 23.44 -4.54
CA ASN A 658 40.23 23.52 -5.01
C ASN A 658 41.19 22.40 -4.51
N ARG A 659 40.75 21.48 -3.63
CA ARG A 659 41.63 20.44 -3.04
C ARG A 659 41.42 19.03 -3.57
N SER A 660 40.54 18.86 -4.56
CA SER A 660 40.30 17.56 -5.18
C SER A 660 41.44 17.21 -6.13
N SER A 661 42.51 16.60 -5.61
CA SER A 661 43.58 16.04 -6.45
C SER A 661 42.96 15.09 -7.50
N PRO A 662 43.38 15.15 -8.77
CA PRO A 662 43.04 14.10 -9.72
C PRO A 662 43.65 12.79 -9.20
N LEU A 663 42.82 11.89 -8.70
CA LEU A 663 43.22 10.51 -8.47
C LEU A 663 43.24 9.82 -9.84
N ASP A 664 44.36 9.18 -10.18
CA ASP A 664 44.61 8.54 -11.47
C ASP A 664 43.42 7.71 -12.00
N GLY A 665 42.99 8.00 -13.24
CA GLY A 665 42.02 7.17 -13.98
C GLY A 665 40.85 7.89 -14.68
N ASP A 666 40.79 9.22 -14.70
CA ASP A 666 39.63 9.99 -15.22
C ASP A 666 39.86 10.52 -16.65
N SER A 667 40.13 9.63 -17.64
CA SER A 667 40.48 10.06 -19.01
C SER A 667 39.30 10.49 -19.88
N ASP A 668 38.07 10.02 -19.61
CA ASP A 668 37.01 10.05 -20.65
C ASP A 668 36.06 11.25 -20.54
N TYR A 669 35.73 11.71 -19.33
CA TYR A 669 34.88 12.89 -19.11
C TYR A 669 34.98 13.44 -17.70
N ILE A 670 35.10 14.76 -17.58
CA ILE A 670 35.09 15.49 -16.32
C ILE A 670 33.87 16.42 -16.32
N PRO A 671 32.89 16.22 -15.42
CA PRO A 671 31.78 17.16 -15.26
C PRO A 671 32.31 18.57 -14.96
N GLN A 672 32.00 19.51 -15.84
CA GLN A 672 32.38 20.93 -15.74
C GLN A 672 31.33 21.80 -16.45
N GLY A 673 31.30 23.09 -16.14
CA GLY A 673 30.38 24.05 -16.73
C GLY A 673 29.05 24.19 -15.98
N ASP A 674 28.25 25.16 -16.43
CA ASP A 674 27.04 25.64 -15.75
C ASP A 674 25.83 24.69 -15.86
N ILE A 675 25.96 23.60 -16.64
CA ILE A 675 24.92 22.59 -16.82
C ILE A 675 24.68 21.74 -15.56
N TYR A 676 25.58 21.82 -14.58
CA TYR A 676 25.45 21.13 -13.31
C TYR A 676 25.13 22.11 -12.18
N LEU A 677 24.24 21.72 -11.26
CA LEU A 677 24.01 22.47 -10.02
C LEU A 677 25.28 22.56 -9.17
N ASN A 678 26.07 21.48 -9.12
CA ASN A 678 27.39 21.46 -8.53
C ASN A 678 28.25 20.34 -9.17
N ALA A 679 29.10 20.72 -10.13
CA ALA A 679 29.91 19.78 -10.89
C ALA A 679 30.89 18.97 -10.01
N HIS A 680 31.48 19.59 -8.98
CA HIS A 680 32.42 18.93 -8.06
C HIS A 680 31.73 17.88 -7.19
N ALA A 681 30.57 18.24 -6.61
CA ALA A 681 29.77 17.33 -5.80
C ALA A 681 29.25 16.15 -6.64
N PHE A 682 28.80 16.43 -7.88
CA PHE A 682 28.36 15.40 -8.81
C PHE A 682 29.51 14.45 -9.16
N ARG A 683 30.67 14.97 -9.59
CA ARG A 683 31.87 14.17 -9.88
C ARG A 683 32.25 13.28 -8.70
N ARG A 684 32.30 13.85 -7.49
CA ARG A 684 32.65 13.09 -6.27
C ARG A 684 31.63 12.01 -5.96
N SER A 685 30.35 12.33 -6.05
CA SER A 685 29.25 11.39 -5.80
C SER A 685 29.25 10.24 -6.82
N TYR A 686 29.48 10.55 -8.10
CA TYR A 686 29.57 9.59 -9.19
C TYR A 686 30.72 8.60 -8.99
N GLN A 687 31.92 9.08 -8.63
CA GLN A 687 33.08 8.24 -8.34
C GLN A 687 32.81 7.28 -7.16
N LEU A 688 32.17 7.78 -6.10
CA LEU A 688 31.79 6.97 -4.95
C LEU A 688 30.75 5.90 -5.32
N MET A 689 29.76 6.27 -6.14
CA MET A 689 28.78 5.33 -6.69
C MET A 689 29.47 4.21 -7.49
N GLU A 690 30.32 4.56 -8.46
CA GLU A 690 31.06 3.60 -9.29
C GLU A 690 31.87 2.60 -8.45
N ARG A 691 32.51 3.09 -7.37
CA ARG A 691 33.37 2.29 -6.50
C ARG A 691 32.57 1.41 -5.54
N MET A 692 31.50 1.93 -4.95
CA MET A 692 30.85 1.35 -3.78
C MET A 692 29.51 0.71 -4.09
N PHE A 693 28.69 1.33 -4.94
CA PHE A 693 27.25 1.04 -5.01
C PHE A 693 26.97 -0.33 -5.62
N ARG A 694 26.13 -1.13 -4.94
CA ARG A 694 25.77 -2.48 -5.37
C ARG A 694 24.26 -2.68 -5.24
N ILE A 695 23.69 -3.34 -6.24
CA ILE A 695 22.25 -3.58 -6.38
C ILE A 695 22.02 -5.09 -6.41
N TYR A 696 21.21 -5.59 -5.48
CA TYR A 696 20.71 -6.96 -5.56
C TYR A 696 19.38 -6.95 -6.33
N ILE A 697 19.20 -7.91 -7.22
CA ILE A 697 17.96 -8.06 -7.99
C ILE A 697 17.26 -9.31 -7.48
N TYR A 698 16.00 -9.20 -7.07
CA TYR A 698 15.20 -10.38 -6.71
C TYR A 698 14.99 -11.24 -7.94
N GLU A 699 15.15 -12.55 -7.81
CA GLU A 699 15.03 -13.52 -8.91
C GLU A 699 13.61 -14.07 -9.05
N GLU A 700 12.70 -13.66 -8.18
CA GLU A 700 11.30 -14.09 -8.23
C GLU A 700 10.55 -13.46 -9.41
N GLY A 701 9.72 -14.29 -10.03
CA GLY A 701 8.84 -13.92 -11.12
C GLY A 701 9.37 -14.44 -12.45
N GLU A 702 8.46 -14.62 -13.41
CA GLU A 702 8.80 -15.11 -14.75
C GLU A 702 8.47 -14.04 -15.80
N PRO A 703 9.24 -13.98 -16.90
CA PRO A 703 8.84 -13.23 -18.09
C PRO A 703 7.46 -13.67 -18.60
N PRO A 704 6.68 -12.76 -19.22
CA PRO A 704 7.06 -11.39 -19.53
C PRO A 704 6.81 -10.37 -18.41
N LEU A 705 6.16 -10.74 -17.31
CA LEU A 705 5.75 -9.80 -16.25
C LEU A 705 6.92 -9.26 -15.42
N PHE A 706 7.89 -10.13 -15.18
CA PHE A 706 9.10 -9.86 -14.40
C PHE A 706 10.32 -10.08 -15.28
N HIS A 707 11.43 -9.42 -14.96
CA HIS A 707 12.70 -9.58 -15.67
C HIS A 707 12.64 -9.27 -17.18
N THR A 708 11.60 -8.55 -17.61
CA THR A 708 11.36 -8.16 -19.00
C THR A 708 10.52 -6.89 -19.02
N GLY A 709 10.69 -6.08 -20.06
CA GLY A 709 9.92 -4.87 -20.30
C GLY A 709 9.98 -4.43 -21.77
N PRO A 710 9.12 -3.49 -22.18
CA PRO A 710 9.16 -2.93 -23.52
C PRO A 710 10.49 -2.21 -23.76
N SER A 711 11.11 -2.45 -24.92
CA SER A 711 12.36 -1.81 -25.35
C SER A 711 12.18 -0.88 -26.56
N LYS A 712 10.93 -0.55 -26.89
CA LYS A 712 10.52 0.35 -27.98
C LYS A 712 9.42 1.28 -27.50
N ASP A 713 9.12 2.27 -28.33
CA ASP A 713 8.11 3.31 -28.08
C ASP A 713 8.41 4.11 -26.81
N ILE A 714 7.40 4.80 -26.27
CA ILE A 714 7.53 5.70 -25.11
C ILE A 714 7.90 4.98 -23.80
N TYR A 715 7.64 3.68 -23.71
CA TYR A 715 7.96 2.88 -22.52
C TYR A 715 9.32 2.18 -22.58
N SER A 716 10.11 2.43 -23.65
CA SER A 716 11.35 1.70 -23.94
C SER A 716 12.34 1.65 -22.78
N MET A 717 12.38 2.70 -21.95
CA MET A 717 13.30 2.79 -20.82
C MET A 717 13.04 1.77 -19.71
N GLU A 718 11.84 1.22 -19.57
CA GLU A 718 11.58 0.12 -18.63
C GLU A 718 12.38 -1.13 -19.02
N GLY A 719 12.21 -1.61 -20.26
CA GLY A 719 12.88 -2.82 -20.74
C GLY A 719 14.38 -2.64 -20.89
N ILE A 720 14.82 -1.48 -21.39
CA ILE A 720 16.25 -1.17 -21.53
C ILE A 720 16.93 -1.19 -20.17
N PHE A 721 16.35 -0.53 -19.15
CA PHE A 721 16.95 -0.55 -17.81
C PHE A 721 17.03 -1.97 -17.24
N ILE A 722 15.94 -2.75 -17.33
CA ILE A 722 15.89 -4.14 -16.83
C ILE A 722 17.00 -4.98 -17.48
N ASN A 723 17.10 -4.95 -18.80
CA ASN A 723 18.11 -5.73 -19.54
C ASN A 723 19.54 -5.30 -19.15
N LEU A 724 19.79 -3.99 -19.15
CA LEU A 724 21.12 -3.45 -18.84
C LEU A 724 21.53 -3.75 -17.39
N ILE A 725 20.65 -3.61 -16.40
CA ILE A 725 21.01 -3.87 -14.99
C ILE A 725 21.21 -5.35 -14.69
N GLU A 726 20.47 -6.23 -15.36
CA GLU A 726 20.60 -7.68 -15.18
C GLU A 726 21.92 -8.21 -15.74
N THR A 727 22.37 -7.69 -16.89
CA THR A 727 23.64 -8.09 -17.50
C THR A 727 24.84 -7.34 -16.92
N ASN A 728 24.62 -6.26 -16.14
CA ASN A 728 25.68 -5.43 -15.60
C ASN A 728 26.53 -6.14 -14.53
N THR A 729 27.83 -6.26 -14.75
CA THR A 729 28.76 -6.87 -13.77
C THR A 729 29.30 -5.88 -12.72
N ARG A 730 29.11 -4.58 -12.92
CA ARG A 730 29.70 -3.52 -12.08
C ARG A 730 28.82 -3.16 -10.88
N PHE A 731 27.52 -2.98 -11.12
CA PHE A 731 26.54 -2.58 -10.12
C PHE A 731 25.75 -3.75 -9.56
N ARG A 732 25.49 -4.82 -10.34
CA ARG A 732 24.76 -6.00 -9.84
C ARG A 732 25.63 -6.78 -8.84
N THR A 733 25.00 -7.24 -7.75
CA THR A 733 25.57 -8.24 -6.84
C THR A 733 24.63 -9.43 -6.72
N ARG A 734 25.19 -10.65 -6.67
CA ARG A 734 24.45 -11.87 -6.31
C ARG A 734 24.44 -12.13 -4.81
N ASP A 735 25.30 -11.44 -4.07
CA ASP A 735 25.31 -11.47 -2.60
C ASP A 735 24.43 -10.33 -2.07
N PRO A 736 23.25 -10.63 -1.50
CA PRO A 736 22.35 -9.61 -0.95
C PRO A 736 22.96 -8.87 0.25
N ASP A 737 23.88 -9.47 1.00
CA ASP A 737 24.51 -8.81 2.14
C ASP A 737 25.53 -7.73 1.73
N ARG A 738 25.88 -7.68 0.44
CA ARG A 738 26.71 -6.61 -0.15
C ARG A 738 25.87 -5.51 -0.80
N ALA A 739 24.56 -5.70 -0.89
CA ALA A 739 23.67 -4.79 -1.58
C ALA A 739 23.44 -3.52 -0.76
N HIS A 740 23.48 -2.38 -1.45
CA HIS A 740 23.08 -1.10 -0.89
C HIS A 740 21.59 -0.84 -1.12
N VAL A 741 21.04 -1.38 -2.22
CA VAL A 741 19.62 -1.36 -2.56
C VAL A 741 19.18 -2.68 -3.22
N TYR A 742 17.88 -2.93 -3.20
CA TYR A 742 17.24 -4.12 -3.76
C TYR A 742 16.26 -3.73 -4.87
N TYR A 743 16.42 -4.30 -6.06
CA TYR A 743 15.55 -4.04 -7.21
C TYR A 743 14.38 -5.03 -7.27
N LEU A 744 13.18 -4.50 -7.53
CA LEU A 744 11.96 -5.24 -7.81
C LEU A 744 11.68 -5.24 -9.33
N PRO A 745 12.06 -6.30 -10.06
CA PRO A 745 12.11 -6.32 -11.53
C PRO A 745 10.75 -6.60 -12.19
N PHE A 746 9.66 -6.01 -11.71
CA PHE A 746 8.36 -6.10 -12.38
C PHE A 746 8.17 -4.93 -13.35
N SER A 747 7.63 -5.19 -14.54
CA SER A 747 7.20 -4.14 -15.48
C SER A 747 5.71 -3.90 -15.35
N VAL A 748 5.32 -2.65 -15.09
CA VAL A 748 3.91 -2.26 -15.06
C VAL A 748 3.31 -2.42 -16.45
N VAL A 749 4.05 -2.07 -17.50
CA VAL A 749 3.59 -2.23 -18.89
C VAL A 749 3.31 -3.70 -19.20
N MET A 750 4.24 -4.60 -18.91
CA MET A 750 4.05 -6.02 -19.23
C MET A 750 2.93 -6.65 -18.42
N ILE A 751 2.73 -6.25 -17.15
CA ILE A 751 1.56 -6.68 -16.37
C ILE A 751 0.27 -6.26 -17.05
N LEU A 752 0.20 -5.04 -17.59
CA LEU A 752 -0.99 -4.54 -18.26
C LEU A 752 -1.19 -5.21 -19.63
N GLU A 753 -0.16 -5.32 -20.46
CA GLU A 753 -0.27 -5.94 -21.78
C GLU A 753 -0.57 -7.44 -21.70
N THR A 754 -0.03 -8.13 -20.71
CA THR A 754 -0.17 -9.60 -20.59
C THR A 754 -1.44 -10.02 -19.87
N LEU A 755 -1.84 -9.26 -18.83
CA LEU A 755 -2.93 -9.69 -17.94
C LEU A 755 -4.16 -8.79 -17.97
N LEU A 756 -4.09 -7.58 -18.53
CA LEU A 756 -5.25 -6.71 -18.59
C LEU A 756 -6.10 -7.10 -19.80
N ASP A 757 -7.33 -7.52 -19.53
CA ASP A 757 -8.32 -7.75 -20.58
C ASP A 757 -8.61 -6.43 -21.33
N PRO A 758 -8.55 -6.41 -22.68
CA PRO A 758 -8.66 -5.19 -23.47
C PRO A 758 -9.98 -4.43 -23.29
N VAL A 759 -11.04 -5.14 -22.90
CA VAL A 759 -12.41 -4.61 -22.84
C VAL A 759 -12.74 -4.12 -21.43
N THR A 760 -12.44 -4.91 -20.40
CA THR A 760 -12.80 -4.61 -19.00
C THR A 760 -11.78 -3.71 -18.29
N ARG A 761 -10.51 -3.73 -18.72
CA ARG A 761 -9.39 -2.95 -18.16
C ARG A 761 -9.34 -2.96 -16.62
N SER A 762 -9.60 -4.12 -16.00
CA SER A 762 -9.76 -4.23 -14.54
C SER A 762 -8.48 -3.90 -13.77
N LYS A 763 -8.51 -2.78 -13.04
CA LYS A 763 -7.38 -2.29 -12.22
C LYS A 763 -7.04 -3.22 -11.04
N SER A 764 -7.88 -4.22 -10.75
CA SER A 764 -7.69 -5.23 -9.70
C SER A 764 -6.57 -6.20 -10.00
N VAL A 765 -6.28 -6.48 -11.28
CA VAL A 765 -5.19 -7.36 -11.72
C VAL A 765 -3.84 -6.81 -11.25
N LEU A 766 -3.57 -5.54 -11.56
CA LEU A 766 -2.35 -4.85 -11.11
C LEU A 766 -2.21 -4.87 -9.58
N LYS A 767 -3.32 -4.67 -8.84
CA LYS A 767 -3.33 -4.76 -7.37
C LYS A 767 -2.92 -6.14 -6.88
N TRP A 768 -3.48 -7.19 -7.47
CA TRP A 768 -3.21 -8.57 -7.03
C TRP A 768 -1.77 -8.97 -7.30
N VAL A 769 -1.26 -8.71 -8.52
CA VAL A 769 0.13 -9.05 -8.90
C VAL A 769 1.14 -8.38 -7.98
N ILE A 770 1.05 -7.05 -7.80
CA ILE A 770 2.01 -6.32 -6.97
C ILE A 770 1.94 -6.75 -5.50
N ARG A 771 0.73 -6.93 -4.94
CA ARG A 771 0.59 -7.37 -3.54
C ARG A 771 1.12 -8.78 -3.31
N SER A 772 0.84 -9.70 -4.23
CA SER A 772 1.31 -11.08 -4.16
C SER A 772 2.84 -11.15 -4.29
N TYR A 773 3.41 -10.36 -5.21
CA TYR A 773 4.85 -10.29 -5.40
C TYR A 773 5.58 -9.78 -4.15
N ILE A 774 5.15 -8.64 -3.59
CA ILE A 774 5.78 -8.11 -2.39
C ILE A 774 5.59 -9.04 -1.19
N ARG A 775 4.44 -9.70 -1.06
CA ARG A 775 4.21 -10.70 -0.02
C ARG A 775 5.16 -11.90 -0.17
N LEU A 776 5.42 -12.36 -1.38
CA LEU A 776 6.38 -13.41 -1.66
C LEU A 776 7.79 -12.97 -1.22
N ILE A 777 8.25 -11.79 -1.67
CA ILE A 777 9.56 -11.24 -1.32
C ILE A 777 9.72 -11.10 0.20
N SER A 778 8.74 -10.51 0.89
CA SER A 778 8.80 -10.26 2.33
C SER A 778 8.72 -11.51 3.19
N THR A 779 8.15 -12.60 2.65
CA THR A 779 8.09 -13.90 3.34
C THR A 779 9.35 -14.71 3.09
N LYS A 780 9.90 -14.66 1.87
CA LYS A 780 11.07 -15.46 1.46
C LYS A 780 12.40 -14.85 1.93
N TYR A 781 12.51 -13.52 2.00
CA TYR A 781 13.75 -12.83 2.32
C TYR A 781 13.63 -11.91 3.54
N PRO A 782 14.69 -11.81 4.38
CA PRO A 782 14.67 -10.93 5.55
C PRO A 782 14.82 -9.44 5.19
N TYR A 783 15.38 -9.11 4.01
CA TYR A 783 15.80 -7.76 3.66
C TYR A 783 14.66 -6.75 3.54
N TRP A 784 13.52 -7.16 2.98
CA TRP A 784 12.33 -6.30 2.91
C TRP A 784 11.87 -5.86 4.29
N ASN A 785 11.79 -6.79 5.25
CA ASN A 785 11.29 -6.50 6.60
C ASN A 785 12.29 -5.69 7.42
N LYS A 786 13.59 -5.81 7.13
CA LYS A 786 14.66 -5.07 7.81
C LYS A 786 14.57 -3.57 7.62
N SER A 787 14.23 -3.12 6.42
CA SER A 787 14.13 -1.69 6.08
C SER A 787 12.68 -1.22 5.89
N LEU A 788 11.72 -2.13 6.01
CA LEU A 788 10.33 -1.95 5.56
C LEU A 788 10.27 -1.42 4.12
N GLY A 789 11.14 -1.92 3.25
CA GLY A 789 11.23 -1.53 1.85
C GLY A 789 11.98 -0.22 1.58
N ALA A 790 12.60 0.44 2.56
CA ALA A 790 13.22 1.76 2.37
C ALA A 790 14.50 1.75 1.52
N ASP A 791 15.16 0.60 1.40
CA ASP A 791 16.30 0.35 0.49
C ASP A 791 15.87 -0.48 -0.74
N HIS A 792 14.57 -0.60 -0.99
CA HIS A 792 14.02 -1.25 -2.18
C HIS A 792 13.61 -0.23 -3.22
N PHE A 793 13.75 -0.56 -4.49
CA PHE A 793 13.27 0.27 -5.59
C PHE A 793 12.56 -0.49 -6.68
N MET A 794 11.64 0.21 -7.35
CA MET A 794 10.98 -0.22 -8.58
C MET A 794 11.14 0.89 -9.62
N LEU A 795 10.96 0.54 -10.90
CA LEU A 795 11.05 1.48 -12.01
C LEU A 795 9.85 1.31 -12.93
N SER A 796 9.24 2.42 -13.38
CA SER A 796 8.20 2.39 -14.40
C SER A 796 8.12 3.68 -15.24
N CYS A 797 7.88 3.53 -16.54
CA CYS A 797 7.53 4.64 -17.43
C CYS A 797 6.05 4.76 -17.73
N HIS A 798 5.23 3.77 -17.39
CA HIS A 798 3.79 3.87 -17.56
C HIS A 798 3.17 4.85 -16.54
N ASP A 799 2.14 5.59 -16.95
CA ASP A 799 1.36 6.51 -16.09
C ASP A 799 0.73 5.81 -14.87
N TRP A 800 0.60 4.47 -14.86
CA TRP A 800 0.09 3.68 -13.75
C TRP A 800 1.18 3.26 -12.74
N GLY A 801 2.46 3.60 -12.99
CA GLY A 801 3.56 3.37 -12.05
C GLY A 801 3.28 3.90 -10.62
N PRO A 802 2.89 5.19 -10.44
CA PRO A 802 2.46 5.70 -9.14
C PRO A 802 1.32 4.88 -8.52
N ARG A 803 0.34 4.46 -9.34
CA ARG A 803 -0.82 3.70 -8.87
C ARG A 803 -0.43 2.28 -8.45
N ALA A 804 0.44 1.59 -9.18
CA ALA A 804 0.91 0.25 -8.88
C ALA A 804 1.47 0.18 -7.45
N THR A 805 2.22 1.21 -7.06
CA THR A 805 2.85 1.29 -5.73
C THR A 805 1.84 1.51 -4.59
N ARG A 806 0.68 2.15 -4.83
CA ARG A 806 -0.36 2.44 -3.80
C ARG A 806 -1.00 1.20 -3.18
N TYR A 807 -0.92 0.05 -3.85
CA TYR A 807 -1.55 -1.18 -3.38
C TYR A 807 -0.80 -1.86 -2.23
N VAL A 808 0.45 -1.45 -2.00
CA VAL A 808 1.30 -1.87 -0.89
C VAL A 808 1.82 -0.61 -0.18
N PRO A 809 1.36 -0.31 1.04
CA PRO A 809 1.68 0.96 1.73
C PRO A 809 3.17 1.26 1.79
N GLN A 810 4.01 0.28 2.13
CA GLN A 810 5.47 0.43 2.19
C GLN A 810 6.06 0.77 0.82
N LEU A 811 5.65 0.06 -0.24
CA LEU A 811 6.12 0.34 -1.60
C LEU A 811 5.77 1.79 -2.04
N TYR A 812 4.67 2.34 -1.56
CA TYR A 812 4.27 3.72 -1.80
C TYR A 812 5.06 4.74 -0.97
N THR A 813 5.14 4.53 0.35
CA THR A 813 5.59 5.54 1.32
C THR A 813 7.09 5.44 1.67
N THR A 814 7.68 4.25 1.63
CA THR A 814 9.06 4.02 2.07
C THR A 814 10.02 3.71 0.92
N SER A 815 9.63 2.85 -0.03
CA SER A 815 10.48 2.44 -1.15
C SER A 815 10.78 3.56 -2.14
N ILE A 816 11.92 3.44 -2.83
CA ILE A 816 12.36 4.36 -3.89
C ILE A 816 11.55 4.04 -5.15
N ARG A 817 10.78 5.00 -5.67
CA ARG A 817 10.07 4.82 -6.95
C ARG A 817 10.80 5.59 -8.03
N VAL A 818 11.21 4.91 -9.08
CA VAL A 818 11.86 5.52 -10.25
C VAL A 818 10.81 5.63 -11.35
N LEU A 819 10.31 6.84 -11.64
CA LEU A 819 9.08 7.01 -12.42
C LEU A 819 9.27 8.01 -13.56
N CYS A 820 8.76 7.69 -14.77
CA CYS A 820 8.62 8.70 -15.82
C CYS A 820 7.56 9.75 -15.39
N ASN A 821 6.40 9.31 -14.90
CA ASN A 821 5.35 10.18 -14.34
C ASN A 821 5.74 10.72 -12.94
N ALA A 822 6.71 11.64 -12.91
CA ALA A 822 7.27 12.25 -11.69
C ALA A 822 6.47 13.50 -11.23
N ASN A 823 5.18 13.30 -10.96
CA ASN A 823 4.24 14.37 -10.64
C ASN A 823 4.09 14.58 -9.12
N THR A 824 4.49 15.74 -8.60
CA THR A 824 4.41 16.03 -7.15
C THR A 824 2.98 16.13 -6.64
N SER A 825 2.00 16.49 -7.49
CA SER A 825 0.58 16.49 -7.11
C SER A 825 0.02 15.06 -6.93
N GLU A 826 0.66 14.07 -7.54
CA GLU A 826 0.38 12.63 -7.36
C GLU A 826 1.25 11.98 -6.27
N ARG A 827 1.81 12.81 -5.40
CA ARG A 827 2.67 12.44 -4.27
C ARG A 827 4.01 11.83 -4.68
N PHE A 828 4.54 12.19 -5.84
CA PHE A 828 5.97 11.99 -6.13
C PHE A 828 6.80 12.84 -5.15
N ASN A 829 7.77 12.24 -4.47
CA ASN A 829 8.63 12.93 -3.50
C ASN A 829 10.08 12.94 -3.99
N PRO A 830 10.63 14.05 -4.48
CA PRO A 830 11.99 14.09 -5.06
C PRO A 830 13.10 13.72 -4.07
N LYS A 831 12.86 13.80 -2.75
CA LYS A 831 13.83 13.38 -1.72
C LYS A 831 13.92 11.84 -1.58
N LYS A 832 12.88 11.11 -2.00
CA LYS A 832 12.73 9.64 -1.87
C LYS A 832 12.67 8.91 -3.21
N ASP A 833 12.01 9.52 -4.19
CA ASP A 833 11.75 9.00 -5.53
C ASP A 833 12.71 9.64 -6.54
N ALA A 834 12.89 9.00 -7.70
CA ALA A 834 13.73 9.50 -8.78
C ALA A 834 12.93 9.65 -10.08
N SER A 835 13.17 10.75 -10.80
CA SER A 835 12.53 10.99 -12.10
C SER A 835 13.31 10.26 -13.19
N LEU A 836 12.59 9.56 -14.06
CA LEU A 836 13.12 8.78 -15.17
C LEU A 836 12.84 9.51 -16.49
N PRO A 837 13.83 9.68 -17.39
CA PRO A 837 13.56 10.23 -18.71
C PRO A 837 12.68 9.28 -19.54
N GLU A 838 11.65 9.84 -20.15
CA GLU A 838 10.84 9.14 -21.16
C GLU A 838 11.53 9.26 -22.52
N ILE A 839 11.97 8.12 -23.08
CA ILE A 839 12.67 8.08 -24.37
C ILE A 839 11.84 7.26 -25.34
N ASN A 840 11.46 7.87 -26.46
CA ASN A 840 10.64 7.25 -27.48
C ASN A 840 11.51 6.58 -28.56
N LEU A 841 11.82 5.29 -28.38
CA LEU A 841 12.56 4.51 -29.39
C LEU A 841 11.59 3.81 -30.34
N LYS A 842 11.13 4.52 -31.39
CA LYS A 842 10.11 4.02 -32.34
C LYS A 842 10.37 2.62 -32.90
N THR A 843 11.64 2.28 -33.17
CA THR A 843 12.03 0.98 -33.73
C THR A 843 12.84 0.13 -32.76
N GLY A 844 13.06 0.61 -31.53
CA GLY A 844 14.01 0.03 -30.57
C GLY A 844 15.49 0.24 -30.91
N LYS A 845 15.81 0.86 -32.05
CA LYS A 845 17.20 1.18 -32.43
C LYS A 845 17.74 2.37 -31.63
N ILE A 846 18.98 2.23 -31.16
CA ILE A 846 19.70 3.27 -30.37
C ILE A 846 20.73 4.06 -31.20
N GLU A 847 20.88 3.73 -32.49
CA GLU A 847 21.79 4.41 -33.40
C GLU A 847 21.15 5.65 -34.05
N GLY A 848 21.96 6.68 -34.35
CA GLY A 848 21.50 7.85 -35.09
C GLY A 848 20.47 8.71 -34.36
N LEU A 849 20.37 8.58 -33.02
CA LEU A 849 19.42 9.35 -32.21
C LEU A 849 19.71 10.85 -32.26
N THR A 850 20.98 11.23 -32.33
CA THR A 850 21.44 12.62 -32.30
C THR A 850 21.56 13.23 -33.69
N GLY A 851 21.30 14.52 -33.79
CA GLY A 851 21.70 15.32 -34.95
C GLY A 851 20.95 16.63 -34.99
N GLY A 852 21.66 17.75 -34.86
CA GLY A 852 21.13 19.10 -35.00
C GLY A 852 21.55 19.76 -36.31
N LEU A 853 20.85 20.82 -36.71
CA LEU A 853 21.33 21.73 -37.76
C LEU A 853 22.14 22.88 -37.13
N PRO A 854 23.13 23.43 -37.87
CA PRO A 854 23.80 24.67 -37.48
C PRO A 854 22.78 25.80 -37.23
N ILE A 855 23.14 26.74 -36.36
CA ILE A 855 22.26 27.86 -35.95
C ILE A 855 21.68 28.61 -37.15
N SER A 856 22.50 28.87 -38.18
CA SER A 856 22.09 29.56 -39.41
C SER A 856 20.97 28.86 -40.18
N ASN A 857 20.83 27.53 -40.00
CA ASN A 857 19.87 26.70 -40.71
C ASN A 857 18.61 26.42 -39.88
N ARG A 858 18.51 26.97 -38.66
CA ARG A 858 17.33 26.86 -37.79
C ARG A 858 16.34 27.99 -38.09
N THR A 859 15.57 27.79 -39.17
CA THR A 859 14.67 28.80 -39.75
C THR A 859 13.32 28.93 -39.04
N VAL A 860 12.94 28.01 -38.16
CA VAL A 860 11.67 28.04 -37.41
C VAL A 860 11.93 28.52 -35.99
N LEU A 861 11.17 29.51 -35.49
CA LEU A 861 11.34 29.99 -34.12
C LEU A 861 10.99 28.88 -33.11
N ALA A 862 9.75 28.38 -33.15
CA ALA A 862 9.28 27.37 -32.22
C ALA A 862 8.42 26.31 -32.91
N PHE A 863 8.51 25.05 -32.47
CA PHE A 863 7.77 23.94 -33.06
C PHE A 863 7.11 23.03 -32.04
N PHE A 864 5.89 22.59 -32.36
CA PHE A 864 5.18 21.50 -31.71
C PHE A 864 4.40 20.68 -32.73
N ALA A 865 4.44 19.36 -32.60
CA ALA A 865 3.43 18.49 -33.22
C ALA A 865 2.97 17.40 -32.23
N GLY A 866 1.65 17.25 -32.09
CA GLY A 866 1.06 16.22 -31.24
C GLY A 866 -0.44 16.40 -30.98
N GLY A 867 -1.10 15.28 -30.68
CA GLY A 867 -2.53 15.27 -30.39
C GLY A 867 -2.93 16.04 -29.12
N ALA A 868 -4.23 16.34 -29.03
CA ALA A 868 -4.91 16.99 -27.91
C ALA A 868 -4.98 16.09 -26.66
N HIS A 869 -3.82 15.86 -26.04
CA HIS A 869 -3.65 14.95 -24.91
C HIS A 869 -3.38 15.77 -23.65
N GLY A 870 -4.36 15.89 -22.76
CA GLY A 870 -4.28 16.74 -21.55
C GLY A 870 -4.59 18.22 -21.80
N ASN A 871 -4.86 18.95 -20.70
CA ASN A 871 -5.35 20.34 -20.75
C ASN A 871 -4.33 21.33 -21.31
N ILE A 872 -3.03 21.12 -21.06
CA ILE A 872 -1.96 22.03 -21.52
C ILE A 872 -1.82 21.95 -23.05
N ARG A 873 -1.81 20.74 -23.63
CA ARG A 873 -1.77 20.57 -25.10
C ARG A 873 -3.01 21.12 -25.78
N LEU A 874 -4.18 20.94 -25.17
CA LEU A 874 -5.43 21.55 -25.64
C LEU A 874 -5.33 23.08 -25.67
N ALA A 875 -4.82 23.71 -24.60
CA ALA A 875 -4.61 25.15 -24.56
C ALA A 875 -3.61 25.63 -25.62
N LEU A 876 -2.48 24.92 -25.80
CA LEU A 876 -1.48 25.21 -26.82
C LEU A 876 -2.07 25.13 -28.23
N LEU A 877 -2.77 24.04 -28.56
CA LEU A 877 -3.41 23.84 -29.86
C LEU A 877 -4.49 24.90 -30.11
N LYS A 878 -5.36 25.17 -29.12
CA LYS A 878 -6.41 26.19 -29.24
C LYS A 878 -5.82 27.58 -29.53
N HIS A 879 -4.68 27.91 -28.93
CA HIS A 879 -4.07 29.22 -29.09
C HIS A 879 -3.26 29.34 -30.38
N TRP A 880 -2.38 28.38 -30.69
CA TRP A 880 -1.33 28.54 -31.70
C TRP A 880 -1.51 27.73 -32.99
N MET A 881 -2.37 26.70 -33.01
CA MET A 881 -2.48 25.81 -34.18
C MET A 881 -2.88 26.60 -35.43
N GLU A 882 -2.03 26.56 -36.45
CA GLU A 882 -2.22 27.23 -37.75
C GLU A 882 -2.42 28.76 -37.66
N LYS A 883 -1.88 29.42 -36.63
CA LYS A 883 -2.07 30.87 -36.42
C LYS A 883 -0.81 31.73 -36.61
N ASP A 884 0.36 31.14 -36.77
CA ASP A 884 1.63 31.87 -36.87
C ASP A 884 2.65 31.10 -37.72
N GLU A 885 3.45 31.81 -38.52
CA GLU A 885 4.44 31.21 -39.42
C GLU A 885 5.76 30.84 -38.74
N ASP A 886 6.09 31.51 -37.63
CA ASP A 886 7.31 31.32 -36.83
C ASP A 886 7.09 30.31 -35.70
N VAL A 887 5.90 30.33 -35.08
CA VAL A 887 5.48 29.40 -34.02
C VAL A 887 4.57 28.33 -34.63
N ARG A 888 5.19 27.25 -35.11
CA ARG A 888 4.52 26.19 -35.87
C ARG A 888 3.99 25.10 -34.96
N VAL A 889 2.67 25.08 -34.79
CA VAL A 889 1.95 24.14 -33.92
C VAL A 889 0.98 23.30 -34.75
N TYR A 890 1.14 21.98 -34.70
CA TYR A 890 0.31 21.03 -35.44
C TYR A 890 -0.32 19.96 -34.54
N LYS A 891 -1.56 19.57 -34.82
CA LYS A 891 -2.15 18.37 -34.21
C LYS A 891 -1.56 17.11 -34.85
N ASN A 892 -1.58 17.05 -36.18
CA ASN A 892 -0.93 16.06 -37.03
C ASN A 892 -0.09 16.81 -38.06
N LEU A 893 1.11 16.30 -38.36
CA LEU A 893 1.93 16.92 -39.40
C LEU A 893 1.29 16.74 -40.79
N PRO A 894 1.36 17.76 -41.66
CA PRO A 894 1.01 17.62 -43.07
C PRO A 894 1.83 16.54 -43.78
N GLU A 895 1.27 15.97 -44.84
CA GLU A 895 1.94 14.98 -45.67
C GLU A 895 3.24 15.56 -46.28
N GLY A 896 4.30 14.75 -46.34
CA GLY A 896 5.62 15.17 -46.83
C GLY A 896 6.47 15.96 -45.83
N ILE A 897 5.96 16.32 -44.65
CA ILE A 897 6.73 17.01 -43.60
C ILE A 897 7.29 16.01 -42.59
N SER A 898 8.61 15.99 -42.46
CA SER A 898 9.35 15.13 -41.53
C SER A 898 9.40 15.73 -40.12
N TYR A 899 8.90 14.98 -39.12
CA TYR A 899 8.93 15.40 -37.71
C TYR A 899 10.36 15.68 -37.19
N PRO A 900 11.33 14.76 -37.35
CA PRO A 900 12.71 15.03 -36.93
C PRO A 900 13.30 16.26 -37.61
N ASP A 901 13.04 16.46 -38.90
CA ASP A 901 13.60 17.61 -39.62
C ASP A 901 13.01 18.93 -39.16
N MET A 902 11.72 18.95 -38.80
CA MET A 902 11.10 20.13 -38.19
C MET A 902 11.75 20.47 -36.85
N MET A 903 11.97 19.49 -35.96
CA MET A 903 12.68 19.74 -34.69
C MET A 903 14.09 20.28 -34.92
N LYS A 904 14.82 19.72 -35.89
CA LYS A 904 16.18 20.17 -36.23
C LYS A 904 16.22 21.58 -36.82
N LYS A 905 15.18 21.98 -37.57
CA LYS A 905 15.02 23.33 -38.14
C LYS A 905 14.52 24.36 -37.11
N SER A 906 14.09 23.93 -35.93
CA SER A 906 13.56 24.82 -34.91
C SER A 906 14.63 25.30 -33.93
N LYS A 907 14.53 26.57 -33.50
CA LYS A 907 15.33 27.10 -32.40
C LYS A 907 14.85 26.53 -31.06
N TYR A 908 13.54 26.55 -30.86
CA TYR A 908 12.86 26.13 -29.65
C TYR A 908 11.87 24.99 -29.93
N CYS A 909 11.86 23.96 -29.08
CA CYS A 909 10.95 22.83 -29.21
C CYS A 909 10.00 22.82 -28.03
N ILE A 910 8.70 23.00 -28.30
CA ILE A 910 7.70 23.15 -27.25
C ILE A 910 7.37 21.77 -26.68
N CYS A 911 7.56 21.61 -25.37
CA CYS A 911 7.40 20.37 -24.64
C CYS A 911 6.26 20.49 -23.59
N PRO A 912 4.99 20.54 -24.04
CA PRO A 912 3.85 20.57 -23.11
C PRO A 912 3.58 19.18 -22.52
N SER A 913 3.33 19.12 -21.21
CA SER A 913 2.87 17.90 -20.53
C SER A 913 1.52 17.41 -21.08
N GLY A 914 1.31 16.10 -21.01
CA GLY A 914 0.09 15.42 -21.43
C GLY A 914 -0.92 15.23 -20.28
N TRP A 915 -1.63 14.10 -20.29
CA TRP A 915 -2.31 13.59 -19.08
C TRP A 915 -1.30 13.23 -17.99
N GLU A 916 -0.15 12.69 -18.40
CA GLU A 916 1.04 12.57 -17.56
C GLU A 916 1.93 13.80 -17.69
N VAL A 917 2.77 14.03 -16.68
CA VAL A 917 3.70 15.16 -16.68
C VAL A 917 4.89 14.95 -17.62
N ALA A 918 5.27 13.70 -17.87
CA ALA A 918 6.35 13.34 -18.78
C ALA A 918 5.99 13.60 -20.25
N SER A 919 7.02 13.81 -21.06
CA SER A 919 6.86 13.92 -22.51
C SER A 919 8.16 13.48 -23.18
N PRO A 920 8.12 12.56 -24.16
CA PRO A 920 9.33 12.12 -24.85
C PRO A 920 9.97 13.26 -25.64
N ARG A 921 9.19 14.31 -25.94
CA ARG A 921 9.62 15.50 -26.67
C ARG A 921 10.77 16.25 -26.02
N ILE A 922 10.89 16.14 -24.68
CA ILE A 922 12.01 16.76 -23.97
C ILE A 922 13.33 16.15 -24.44
N VAL A 923 13.39 14.82 -24.50
CA VAL A 923 14.59 14.10 -24.95
C VAL A 923 14.76 14.21 -26.46
N GLU A 924 13.67 14.15 -27.24
CA GLU A 924 13.71 14.36 -28.70
C GLU A 924 14.26 15.77 -29.05
N ALA A 925 13.92 16.80 -28.26
CA ALA A 925 14.45 18.15 -28.42
C ALA A 925 15.95 18.21 -28.13
N ILE A 926 16.39 17.56 -27.05
CA ILE A 926 17.82 17.46 -26.69
C ILE A 926 18.61 16.75 -27.80
N TYR A 927 18.07 15.69 -28.37
CA TYR A 927 18.67 14.96 -29.49
C TYR A 927 18.75 15.78 -30.79
N ALA A 928 17.76 16.63 -31.05
CA ALA A 928 17.74 17.54 -32.18
C ALA A 928 18.55 18.84 -31.94
N GLU A 929 19.24 18.97 -30.80
CA GLU A 929 19.92 20.19 -30.34
C GLU A 929 19.00 21.44 -30.39
N CYS A 930 17.71 21.22 -30.12
CA CYS A 930 16.65 22.21 -30.10
C CYS A 930 16.38 22.58 -28.63
N VAL A 931 16.36 23.87 -28.28
CA VAL A 931 16.18 24.28 -26.87
C VAL A 931 14.78 23.89 -26.39
N PRO A 932 14.64 23.00 -25.38
CA PRO A 932 13.33 22.58 -24.89
C PRO A 932 12.61 23.76 -24.22
N VAL A 933 11.34 23.97 -24.58
CA VAL A 933 10.44 24.90 -23.90
C VAL A 933 9.47 24.11 -23.05
N LEU A 934 9.70 24.08 -21.76
CA LEU A 934 8.98 23.24 -20.80
C LEU A 934 7.69 23.93 -20.37
N ILE A 935 6.55 23.32 -20.69
CA ILE A 935 5.23 23.79 -20.27
C ILE A 935 4.56 22.68 -19.46
N SER A 936 4.78 22.71 -18.15
CA SER A 936 4.32 21.67 -17.22
C SER A 936 3.91 22.26 -15.88
N GLN A 937 3.15 21.51 -15.10
CA GLN A 937 2.87 21.80 -13.70
C GLN A 937 3.31 20.61 -12.87
N ASN A 938 3.96 20.87 -11.72
CA ASN A 938 4.30 19.84 -10.73
C ASN A 938 5.24 18.73 -11.23
N TYR A 939 5.91 18.91 -12.38
CA TYR A 939 6.82 17.91 -12.92
C TYR A 939 8.23 18.05 -12.31
N VAL A 940 8.75 16.96 -11.74
CA VAL A 940 10.16 16.87 -11.39
C VAL A 940 10.94 16.35 -12.60
N LEU A 941 11.74 17.22 -13.21
CA LEU A 941 12.52 16.86 -14.41
C LEU A 941 13.58 15.80 -14.11
N PRO A 942 13.89 14.92 -15.08
CA PRO A 942 14.94 13.93 -14.94
C PRO A 942 16.28 14.56 -14.54
N PHE A 943 16.97 13.90 -13.62
CA PHE A 943 18.30 14.29 -13.14
C PHE A 943 18.40 15.71 -12.54
N SER A 944 17.29 16.29 -12.09
CA SER A 944 17.24 17.62 -11.46
C SER A 944 18.03 17.74 -10.15
N ASP A 945 18.50 16.64 -9.56
CA ASP A 945 19.44 16.68 -8.42
C ASP A 945 20.85 17.13 -8.84
N VAL A 946 21.18 17.02 -10.13
CA VAL A 946 22.53 17.25 -10.66
C VAL A 946 22.55 18.22 -11.82
N LEU A 947 21.54 18.21 -12.70
CA LEU A 947 21.45 19.08 -13.87
C LEU A 947 20.73 20.39 -13.55
N ASN A 948 21.31 21.50 -13.98
CA ASN A 948 20.72 22.82 -13.95
C ASN A 948 19.88 23.04 -15.22
N TRP A 949 18.59 22.71 -15.18
CA TRP A 949 17.70 22.82 -16.35
C TRP A 949 17.58 24.23 -16.92
N ASP A 950 17.76 25.27 -16.11
CA ASP A 950 17.68 26.67 -16.57
C ASP A 950 18.86 27.06 -17.48
N SER A 951 19.94 26.27 -17.47
CA SER A 951 21.11 26.50 -18.34
C SER A 951 20.94 25.96 -19.77
N PHE A 952 19.90 25.17 -20.04
CA PHE A 952 19.68 24.56 -21.36
C PHE A 952 18.21 24.42 -21.77
N SER A 953 17.27 24.99 -21.03
CA SER A 953 15.84 24.97 -21.34
C SER A 953 15.17 26.31 -20.99
N VAL A 954 13.95 26.51 -21.50
CA VAL A 954 13.11 27.67 -21.18
C VAL A 954 11.86 27.17 -20.48
N GLN A 955 11.59 27.61 -19.26
CA GLN A 955 10.36 27.27 -18.54
C GLN A 955 9.28 28.31 -18.82
N VAL A 956 8.09 27.86 -19.23
CA VAL A 956 6.94 28.73 -19.49
C VAL A 956 5.73 28.20 -18.73
N SER A 957 5.10 29.06 -17.93
CA SER A 957 3.91 28.68 -17.19
C SER A 957 2.71 28.49 -18.14
N VAL A 958 1.73 27.69 -17.72
CA VAL A 958 0.54 27.40 -18.55
C VAL A 958 -0.25 28.68 -18.90
N SER A 959 -0.29 29.67 -18.01
CA SER A 959 -0.95 30.96 -18.25
C SER A 959 -0.25 31.81 -19.31
N GLU A 960 1.04 31.59 -19.54
CA GLU A 960 1.86 32.34 -20.49
C GLU A 960 1.89 31.72 -21.90
N ILE A 961 1.15 30.63 -22.14
CA ILE A 961 0.98 30.05 -23.49
C ILE A 961 0.63 31.12 -24.53
N PRO A 962 -0.30 32.07 -24.29
CA PRO A 962 -0.60 33.12 -25.24
C PRO A 962 0.58 34.05 -25.60
N ASN A 963 1.53 34.21 -24.67
CA ASN A 963 2.69 35.10 -24.80
C ASN A 963 3.95 34.38 -25.31
N LEU A 964 3.84 33.11 -25.72
CA LEU A 964 4.98 32.26 -26.06
C LEU A 964 5.92 32.91 -27.09
N LYS A 965 5.40 33.46 -28.20
CA LYS A 965 6.22 34.15 -29.21
C LYS A 965 6.97 35.34 -28.61
N LYS A 966 6.29 36.18 -27.81
CA LYS A 966 6.89 37.34 -27.14
C LYS A 966 8.03 36.93 -26.21
N ILE A 967 7.84 35.86 -25.43
CA ILE A 967 8.87 35.33 -24.53
C ILE A 967 10.09 34.84 -25.33
N LEU A 968 9.88 34.01 -26.34
CA LEU A 968 10.96 33.39 -27.10
C LEU A 968 11.74 34.38 -27.97
N VAL A 969 11.06 35.38 -28.55
CA VAL A 969 11.72 36.48 -29.28
C VAL A 969 12.45 37.43 -28.31
N GLY A 970 11.96 37.56 -27.07
CA GLY A 970 12.59 38.38 -26.04
C GLY A 970 13.91 37.82 -25.50
N ILE A 971 14.24 36.55 -25.79
CA ILE A 971 15.52 35.94 -25.40
C ILE A 971 16.61 36.45 -26.36
N PRO A 972 17.62 37.19 -25.88
CA PRO A 972 18.70 37.68 -26.73
C PRO A 972 19.50 36.54 -27.35
N GLU A 973 20.09 36.79 -28.53
CA GLU A 973 20.84 35.77 -29.28
C GLU A 973 21.96 35.13 -28.46
N TYR A 974 22.74 35.92 -27.70
CA TYR A 974 23.81 35.37 -26.85
C TYR A 974 23.28 34.37 -25.80
N GLN A 975 22.07 34.61 -25.27
CA GLN A 975 21.45 33.73 -24.29
C GLN A 975 20.92 32.47 -24.96
N TYR A 976 20.33 32.58 -26.14
CA TYR A 976 19.94 31.43 -26.95
C TYR A 976 21.14 30.52 -27.28
N LEU A 977 22.27 31.11 -27.69
CA LEU A 977 23.50 30.37 -27.98
C LEU A 977 24.01 29.61 -26.75
N ARG A 978 23.97 30.22 -25.56
CA ARG A 978 24.30 29.54 -24.31
C ARG A 978 23.36 28.37 -24.01
N LEU A 979 22.05 28.57 -24.16
CA LEU A 979 21.05 27.50 -23.95
C LEU A 979 21.30 26.33 -24.90
N GLN A 980 21.51 26.59 -26.19
CA GLN A 980 21.76 25.57 -27.20
C GLN A 980 23.05 24.80 -26.92
N GLU A 981 24.14 25.49 -26.55
CA GLU A 981 25.39 24.83 -26.16
C GLU A 981 25.19 23.97 -24.90
N GLY A 982 24.40 24.44 -23.94
CA GLY A 982 23.96 23.63 -22.80
C GLY A 982 23.22 22.35 -23.22
N VAL A 983 22.34 22.43 -24.23
CA VAL A 983 21.65 21.26 -24.80
C VAL A 983 22.66 20.26 -25.39
N ARG A 984 23.67 20.75 -26.12
CA ARG A 984 24.71 19.88 -26.72
C ARG A 984 25.53 19.18 -25.64
N GLN A 985 25.88 19.88 -24.57
CA GLN A 985 26.64 19.30 -23.46
C GLN A 985 25.83 18.26 -22.69
N VAL A 986 24.55 18.55 -22.42
CA VAL A 986 23.68 17.67 -21.62
C VAL A 986 23.25 16.41 -22.37
N GLN A 987 23.25 16.45 -23.71
CA GLN A 987 22.81 15.35 -24.58
C GLN A 987 23.38 13.99 -24.17
N ARG A 988 24.67 13.94 -23.78
CA ARG A 988 25.34 12.72 -23.31
C ARG A 988 24.60 11.99 -22.19
N HIS A 989 23.97 12.73 -21.29
CA HIS A 989 23.29 12.20 -20.09
C HIS A 989 21.93 11.59 -20.41
N PHE A 990 21.42 11.81 -21.63
CA PHE A 990 20.17 11.24 -22.10
C PHE A 990 20.39 10.13 -23.12
N LEU A 991 21.61 9.94 -23.62
CA LEU A 991 21.92 8.89 -24.60
C LEU A 991 21.84 7.49 -23.99
N VAL A 992 21.11 6.63 -24.68
CA VAL A 992 21.10 5.18 -24.44
C VAL A 992 22.31 4.58 -25.16
N ASN A 993 23.17 3.84 -24.43
CA ASN A 993 24.26 3.08 -25.00
C ASN A 993 24.16 1.61 -24.56
N ASP A 994 24.54 0.71 -25.46
CA ASP A 994 24.75 -0.71 -25.17
C ASP A 994 26.12 -1.14 -25.76
N PRO A 995 27.14 -1.45 -24.92
CA PRO A 995 27.09 -1.43 -23.46
C PRO A 995 27.02 0.00 -22.87
N PRO A 996 26.54 0.16 -21.62
CA PRO A 996 26.45 1.46 -20.97
C PRO A 996 27.82 2.16 -20.84
N LYS A 997 27.85 3.46 -21.13
CA LYS A 997 29.05 4.32 -21.04
C LYS A 997 28.99 5.23 -19.82
N ARG A 998 30.14 5.60 -19.26
CA ARG A 998 30.17 6.53 -18.12
C ARG A 998 29.37 7.79 -18.44
N PHE A 999 28.59 8.25 -17.45
CA PHE A 999 27.71 9.42 -17.53
C PHE A 999 26.56 9.36 -18.54
N ASP A 1000 26.29 8.21 -19.16
CA ASP A 1000 25.11 8.03 -20.01
C ASP A 1000 23.80 7.92 -19.20
N VAL A 1001 22.66 7.79 -19.89
CA VAL A 1001 21.36 7.75 -19.23
C VAL A 1001 21.23 6.62 -18.21
N PHE A 1002 21.82 5.45 -18.49
CA PHE A 1002 21.80 4.32 -17.56
C PHE A 1002 22.55 4.66 -16.27
N HIS A 1003 23.77 5.21 -16.38
CA HIS A 1003 24.55 5.61 -15.21
C HIS A 1003 23.90 6.76 -14.44
N MET A 1004 23.24 7.70 -15.13
CA MET A 1004 22.51 8.80 -14.50
C MET A 1004 21.28 8.31 -13.72
N ILE A 1005 20.59 7.26 -14.20
CA ILE A 1005 19.50 6.61 -13.47
C ILE A 1005 20.06 5.91 -12.21
N ILE A 1006 21.15 5.14 -12.34
CA ILE A 1006 21.81 4.49 -11.19
C ILE A 1006 22.29 5.52 -10.17
N HIS A 1007 22.82 6.65 -10.63
CA HIS A 1007 23.23 7.77 -9.76
C HIS A 1007 22.05 8.38 -9.02
N SER A 1008 20.93 8.56 -9.71
CA SER A 1008 19.70 9.03 -9.09
C SER A 1008 19.27 8.11 -7.95
N ILE A 1009 19.27 6.79 -8.16
CA ILE A 1009 18.95 5.79 -7.10
C ILE A 1009 19.97 5.85 -5.95
N TRP A 1010 21.26 5.99 -6.25
CA TRP A 1010 22.33 6.15 -5.26
C TRP A 1010 22.10 7.33 -4.33
N LEU A 1011 21.68 8.49 -4.86
CA LEU A 1011 21.35 9.66 -4.04
C LEU A 1011 20.19 9.37 -3.08
N ARG A 1012 19.18 8.61 -3.50
CA ARG A 1012 18.03 8.25 -2.65
C ARG A 1012 18.46 7.31 -1.53
N ARG A 1013 19.38 6.38 -1.83
CA ARG A 1013 19.96 5.52 -0.80
C ARG A 1013 20.80 6.29 0.21
N LEU A 1014 21.52 7.33 -0.23
CA LEU A 1014 22.25 8.22 0.69
C LEU A 1014 21.30 8.99 1.61
N ASN A 1015 20.07 9.31 1.20
CA ASN A 1015 19.11 10.05 2.02
C ASN A 1015 18.47 9.23 3.15
N VAL A 1016 18.70 7.91 3.19
CA VAL A 1016 18.11 7.01 4.18
C VAL A 1016 19.21 6.34 5.02
N ALA A 1017 18.96 6.19 6.32
CA ALA A 1017 19.73 5.34 7.21
C ALA A 1017 18.84 4.19 7.69
N VAL A 1018 19.34 2.95 7.57
CA VAL A 1018 18.65 1.74 8.03
C VAL A 1018 19.29 1.29 9.34
N TYR A 1019 18.48 1.24 10.41
CA TYR A 1019 18.91 0.79 11.73
C TYR A 1019 18.32 -0.60 12.02
N VAL A 1020 19.06 -1.42 12.77
CA VAL A 1020 18.59 -2.73 13.27
C VAL A 1020 17.93 -2.55 14.62
#